data_AF-A0AAE1LP60-F1
#
_entry.id   AF-A0AAE1LP60-F1
#
_cell.length_a   1.000
_cell.length_b   1.000
_cell.length_c   1.000
_cell.angle_alpha   90.00
_cell.angle_beta   90.00
_cell.angle_gamma   90.00
#
_symmetry.space_group_name_H-M   'P 1'
#
loop_
_entity.id
_entity.type
_entity.pdbx_description
1 polymer ?
#
loop_
_entity_poly.entity_id
_entity_poly.type
_entity_poly.pdbx_seq_one_letter_code
_entity_poly.pdbx_strand_id
1 'polypeptide(L)'
;MLLAFLSNSLGPPAVQGYTTLVNLEATNPALYEHFNDGRFVARLTERVFSAVSLDQAHEQQNARLKGDGGMIGLAENPSALRKWMLATPQLAKMNTEFESTYQAAVSLDNKHHLSTKSATETFARDVTSLCSAIAEMGSPFHGSSVELYNLDTKTVASAKVVETVKNIEEIGVSQFKTFSELRLDSTALSLYDTIKQNKLPLFASSTRPEAPTKTKGQIKSLKDNCNLFGHLYVAASNDTTTDLNEFFAHENQDFPPSISLLGSLRSTTKADMYRILANSTDFECTGRGPQVDVKILDGAAIVQMLRPGISITIEDYIQTVFLPFLKSESKNVSRVDIVWDTYLAESLKSMTRDGRGKGVRTRVMPNTKVPKGWDTFLRDSDNKTELFRLISDAVQHYKIEGTSLCATQGQSVIFSPPRLDAGALSFCNHEEADTRVFVHASDAVQEGYRKLMIRTSDTDVVVIAVAGFHELGEISELWIHLKAGKNNNFIPIHQIVATLGPEKSLAMTGLHAFTGCDTASSFYTIGKSKAMSAMNAYPECVDAFIALGNGNVDEAFPVLQNFVIRMYSPSKMYENLTACRRALFTKHSRAIECLPPTTDALLQHTRRASLQAQVWKQSFQAVQVLPSPADWGWRRAENAHQWTPLWRTIPVAAESCNAFVRCKCKSVCSGNCSCFKKALKCRELCSCKCNVP
;
A
#
# COMPACT_ATOMS: atom_id res chain seq x y z
N MET A 1 -57.68 -32.31 20.82
CA MET A 1 -57.05 -33.64 21.04
C MET A 1 -55.54 -33.53 21.30
N LEU A 2 -54.77 -32.68 20.61
CA LEU A 2 -53.33 -32.50 20.91
C LEU A 2 -53.02 -31.84 22.28
N LEU A 3 -53.84 -30.89 22.76
CA LEU A 3 -53.61 -30.25 24.06
C LEU A 3 -53.88 -31.15 25.28
N ALA A 4 -54.69 -32.20 25.11
CA ALA A 4 -54.94 -33.18 26.17
C ALA A 4 -53.84 -34.27 26.26
N PHE A 5 -53.02 -34.43 25.22
CA PHE A 5 -51.96 -35.43 25.17
C PHE A 5 -50.64 -34.95 25.81
N LEU A 6 -50.43 -33.63 25.87
CA LEU A 6 -49.21 -33.04 26.44
C LEU A 6 -49.30 -32.69 27.93
N SER A 7 -50.48 -32.79 28.57
CA SER A 7 -50.67 -32.31 29.94
C SER A 7 -50.58 -33.37 31.05
N ASN A 8 -50.41 -34.66 30.72
CA ASN A 8 -50.51 -35.75 31.70
C ASN A 8 -49.27 -36.68 31.79
N SER A 9 -48.05 -36.14 31.70
CA SER A 9 -46.87 -36.89 32.15
C SER A 9 -45.74 -35.98 32.65
N LEU A 10 -45.30 -36.24 33.88
CA LEU A 10 -44.24 -35.52 34.60
C LEU A 10 -42.86 -35.92 34.04
N GLY A 11 -42.25 -35.08 33.19
CA GLY A 11 -40.89 -35.21 32.65
C GLY A 11 -40.50 -33.99 31.77
N PRO A 12 -39.20 -33.72 31.51
CA PRO A 12 -38.77 -32.53 30.76
C PRO A 12 -39.29 -32.56 29.30
N PRO A 13 -40.15 -31.61 28.89
CA PRO A 13 -41.09 -31.79 27.78
C PRO A 13 -40.47 -31.84 26.36
N ALA A 14 -39.24 -31.36 26.16
CA ALA A 14 -38.66 -31.22 24.81
C ALA A 14 -38.07 -32.53 24.24
N VAL A 15 -37.36 -33.32 25.07
CA VAL A 15 -36.66 -34.55 24.63
C VAL A 15 -37.65 -35.69 24.39
N GLN A 16 -38.71 -35.73 25.18
CA GLN A 16 -39.78 -36.74 25.06
C GLN A 16 -40.66 -36.51 23.81
N GLY A 17 -40.87 -35.24 23.42
CA GLY A 17 -41.64 -34.88 22.22
C GLY A 17 -40.97 -35.33 20.91
N TYR A 18 -39.65 -35.14 20.78
CA TYR A 18 -38.90 -35.58 19.60
C TYR A 18 -38.92 -37.12 19.44
N THR A 19 -38.66 -37.84 20.52
CA THR A 19 -38.62 -39.31 20.52
C THR A 19 -39.99 -39.92 20.20
N THR A 20 -41.07 -39.25 20.62
CA THR A 20 -42.46 -39.65 20.33
C THR A 20 -42.85 -39.38 18.87
N LEU A 21 -42.40 -38.26 18.27
CA LEU A 21 -42.63 -37.94 16.86
C LEU A 21 -41.86 -38.86 15.91
N VAL A 22 -40.62 -39.23 16.25
CA VAL A 22 -39.80 -40.14 15.43
C VAL A 22 -40.37 -41.56 15.41
N ASN A 23 -41.04 -41.99 16.48
CA ASN A 23 -41.65 -43.31 16.60
C ASN A 23 -43.19 -43.27 16.46
N LEU A 24 -43.74 -42.22 15.84
CA LEU A 24 -45.18 -41.97 15.82
C LEU A 24 -45.96 -43.10 15.14
N GLU A 25 -45.41 -43.68 14.08
CA GLU A 25 -45.98 -44.82 13.35
C GLU A 25 -46.19 -46.04 14.26
N ALA A 26 -45.22 -46.33 15.14
CA ALA A 26 -45.28 -47.47 16.05
C ALA A 26 -46.09 -47.18 17.33
N THR A 27 -46.05 -45.94 17.83
CA THR A 27 -46.64 -45.57 19.13
C THR A 27 -48.08 -45.06 19.03
N ASN A 28 -48.44 -44.40 17.93
CA ASN A 28 -49.80 -43.91 17.63
C ASN A 28 -50.09 -43.96 16.12
N PRO A 29 -50.36 -45.17 15.56
CA PRO A 29 -50.51 -45.38 14.11
C PRO A 29 -51.62 -44.54 13.48
N ALA A 30 -52.75 -44.36 14.18
CA ALA A 30 -53.87 -43.55 13.68
C ALA A 30 -53.53 -42.06 13.55
N LEU A 31 -52.68 -41.54 14.45
CA LEU A 31 -52.22 -40.15 14.38
C LEU A 31 -51.22 -40.00 13.22
N TYR A 32 -50.34 -40.98 13.02
CA TYR A 32 -49.42 -41.03 11.89
C TYR A 32 -50.16 -41.06 10.54
N GLU A 33 -51.24 -41.84 10.42
CA GLU A 33 -52.10 -41.86 9.24
C GLU A 33 -52.73 -40.48 8.97
N HIS A 34 -53.22 -39.79 10.01
CA HIS A 34 -53.71 -38.42 9.88
C HIS A 34 -52.64 -37.41 9.44
N PHE A 35 -51.39 -37.58 9.86
CA PHE A 35 -50.29 -36.74 9.37
C PHE A 35 -49.98 -37.01 7.90
N ASN A 36 -49.96 -38.28 7.47
CA ASN A 36 -49.78 -38.65 6.07
C ASN A 36 -50.92 -38.16 5.17
N ASP A 37 -52.15 -38.12 5.69
CA ASP A 37 -53.31 -37.49 5.05
C ASP A 37 -53.21 -35.95 4.96
N GLY A 38 -52.16 -35.34 5.52
CA GLY A 38 -51.99 -33.89 5.53
C GLY A 38 -52.88 -33.16 6.53
N ARG A 39 -53.46 -33.84 7.53
CA ARG A 39 -54.38 -33.25 8.52
C ARG A 39 -53.67 -32.50 9.65
N PHE A 40 -52.55 -31.86 9.34
CA PHE A 40 -51.74 -31.01 10.24
C PHE A 40 -51.62 -29.56 9.75
N VAL A 41 -52.26 -29.24 8.62
CA VAL A 41 -52.40 -27.88 8.09
C VAL A 41 -53.88 -27.49 8.06
N ALA A 42 -54.17 -26.20 8.25
CA ALA A 42 -55.49 -25.63 8.05
C ALA A 42 -55.55 -24.91 6.71
N ARG A 43 -56.68 -25.02 6.01
CA ARG A 43 -56.99 -24.20 4.82
C ARG A 43 -57.98 -23.13 5.22
N LEU A 44 -57.54 -21.88 5.15
CA LEU A 44 -58.39 -20.72 5.45
C LEU A 44 -59.14 -20.20 4.22
N THR A 45 -58.74 -20.63 3.02
CA THR A 45 -59.39 -20.30 1.75
C THR A 45 -59.45 -21.52 0.83
N GLU A 46 -60.21 -21.43 -0.26
CA GLU A 46 -60.30 -22.48 -1.29
C GLU A 46 -59.14 -22.45 -2.31
N ARG A 47 -58.17 -21.54 -2.16
CA ARG A 47 -57.05 -21.40 -3.09
C ARG A 47 -56.08 -22.59 -3.01
N VAL A 48 -55.49 -22.95 -4.14
CA VAL A 48 -54.62 -24.13 -4.29
C VAL A 48 -53.41 -24.11 -3.36
N PHE A 49 -52.90 -22.92 -3.00
CA PHE A 49 -51.73 -22.72 -2.13
C PHE A 49 -52.06 -21.97 -0.82
N SER A 50 -53.17 -22.31 -0.15
CA SER A 50 -53.57 -21.65 1.12
C SER A 50 -53.60 -22.57 2.34
N ALA A 51 -52.93 -23.72 2.28
CA ALA A 51 -52.68 -24.55 3.45
C ALA A 51 -51.58 -23.90 4.30
N VAL A 52 -51.88 -23.62 5.57
CA VAL A 52 -50.94 -23.05 6.54
C VAL A 52 -50.85 -23.96 7.75
N SER A 53 -49.78 -23.87 8.53
CA SER A 53 -49.67 -24.63 9.78
C SER A 53 -50.81 -24.26 10.75
N LEU A 54 -51.22 -25.20 11.61
CA LEU A 54 -52.30 -24.96 12.58
C LEU A 54 -51.99 -23.80 13.54
N ASP A 55 -50.71 -23.64 13.92
CA ASP A 55 -50.28 -22.53 14.79
C ASP A 55 -50.44 -21.18 14.09
N GLN A 56 -49.99 -21.07 12.84
CA GLN A 56 -50.15 -19.86 12.04
C GLN A 56 -51.64 -19.57 11.77
N ALA A 57 -52.46 -20.59 11.54
CA ALA A 57 -53.92 -20.43 11.42
C ALA A 57 -54.56 -19.93 12.72
N HIS A 58 -54.16 -20.48 13.87
CA HIS A 58 -54.60 -20.01 15.18
C HIS A 58 -54.14 -18.58 15.44
N GLU A 59 -52.92 -18.21 15.09
CA GLU A 59 -52.41 -16.85 15.23
C GLU A 59 -53.20 -15.87 14.38
N GLN A 60 -53.49 -16.21 13.12
CA GLN A 60 -54.31 -15.39 12.23
C GLN A 60 -55.75 -15.26 12.74
N GLN A 61 -56.35 -16.33 13.28
CA GLN A 61 -57.68 -16.25 13.89
C GLN A 61 -57.67 -15.44 15.18
N ASN A 62 -56.65 -15.60 16.01
CA ASN A 62 -56.46 -14.79 17.20
C ASN A 62 -56.27 -13.31 16.85
N ALA A 63 -55.57 -12.99 15.76
CA ALA A 63 -55.42 -11.62 15.28
C ALA A 63 -56.77 -11.00 14.87
N ARG A 64 -57.70 -11.78 14.30
CA ARG A 64 -59.07 -11.31 14.03
C ARG A 64 -59.89 -11.02 15.29
N LEU A 65 -59.55 -11.67 16.41
CA LEU A 65 -60.23 -11.52 17.71
C LEU A 65 -59.56 -10.47 18.63
N LYS A 66 -58.28 -10.15 18.39
CA LYS A 66 -57.49 -9.18 19.15
C LYS A 66 -57.62 -7.80 18.52
N GLY A 67 -57.99 -6.79 19.31
CA GLY A 67 -57.84 -5.39 18.90
C GLY A 67 -56.39 -4.90 19.04
N ASP A 68 -56.11 -3.66 18.61
CA ASP A 68 -54.76 -3.04 18.55
C ASP A 68 -53.95 -3.05 19.88
N GLY A 69 -54.59 -3.30 21.02
CA GLY A 69 -53.95 -3.39 22.34
C GLY A 69 -53.52 -4.79 22.79
N GLY A 70 -53.78 -5.85 22.01
CA GLY A 70 -53.50 -7.24 22.42
C GLY A 70 -54.37 -7.71 23.62
N MET A 71 -53.94 -8.77 24.32
CA MET A 71 -54.68 -9.34 25.47
C MET A 71 -54.18 -8.86 26.84
N ILE A 72 -53.30 -7.85 26.87
CA ILE A 72 -52.63 -7.40 28.10
C ILE A 72 -53.67 -6.81 29.08
N GLY A 73 -53.69 -7.31 30.31
CA GLY A 73 -54.63 -6.91 31.37
C GLY A 73 -56.04 -7.53 31.27
N LEU A 74 -56.37 -8.18 30.14
CA LEU A 74 -57.68 -8.80 29.93
C LEU A 74 -57.78 -10.21 30.55
N ALA A 75 -56.68 -10.96 30.54
CA ALA A 75 -56.59 -12.30 31.15
C ALA A 75 -56.56 -12.29 32.69
N GLU A 76 -56.23 -11.14 33.29
CA GLU A 76 -56.11 -10.98 34.75
C GLU A 76 -57.44 -10.58 35.41
N ASN A 77 -58.48 -10.22 34.62
CA ASN A 77 -59.82 -9.90 35.11
C ASN A 77 -60.83 -10.97 34.63
N PRO A 78 -61.29 -11.88 35.52
CA PRO A 78 -62.17 -12.98 35.13
C PRO A 78 -63.48 -12.55 34.47
N SER A 79 -64.05 -11.40 34.87
CA SER A 79 -65.29 -10.88 34.29
C SER A 79 -65.08 -10.27 32.91
N ALA A 80 -63.96 -9.58 32.70
CA ALA A 80 -63.59 -9.03 31.38
C ALA A 80 -63.23 -10.16 30.40
N LEU A 81 -62.46 -11.15 30.85
CA LEU A 81 -62.14 -12.34 30.08
C LEU A 81 -63.41 -13.10 29.68
N ARG A 82 -64.36 -13.29 30.61
CA ARG A 82 -65.63 -13.97 30.31
C ARG A 82 -66.48 -13.21 29.29
N LYS A 83 -66.56 -11.88 29.39
CA LYS A 83 -67.26 -11.05 28.40
C LYS A 83 -66.60 -11.16 27.03
N TRP A 84 -65.27 -11.10 26.95
CA TRP A 84 -64.54 -11.24 25.70
C TRP A 84 -64.71 -12.64 25.08
N MET A 85 -64.60 -13.71 25.88
CA MET A 85 -64.79 -15.08 25.39
C MET A 85 -66.20 -15.34 24.85
N LEU A 86 -67.23 -14.67 25.38
CA LEU A 86 -68.61 -14.84 24.95
C LEU A 86 -69.01 -13.90 23.81
N ALA A 87 -68.57 -12.64 23.84
CA ALA A 87 -69.01 -11.62 22.89
C ALA A 87 -68.16 -11.59 21.60
N THR A 88 -66.85 -11.77 21.70
CA THR A 88 -65.92 -11.59 20.57
C THR A 88 -66.15 -12.60 19.43
N PRO A 89 -66.39 -13.90 19.68
CA PRO A 89 -66.76 -14.83 18.61
C PRO A 89 -68.03 -14.42 17.87
N GLN A 90 -68.98 -13.81 18.59
CA GLN A 90 -70.25 -13.39 18.01
C GLN A 90 -70.14 -12.12 17.18
N LEU A 91 -69.27 -11.18 17.59
CA LEU A 91 -68.91 -10.02 16.76
C LEU A 91 -68.11 -10.44 15.52
N ALA A 92 -67.16 -11.37 15.65
CA ALA A 92 -66.42 -11.91 14.50
C ALA A 92 -67.35 -12.63 13.50
N LYS A 93 -68.36 -13.36 14.00
CA LYS A 93 -69.39 -13.98 13.17
C LYS A 93 -70.22 -12.93 12.43
N MET A 94 -70.70 -11.89 13.11
CA MET A 94 -71.45 -10.80 12.49
C MET A 94 -70.63 -10.07 11.41
N ASN A 95 -69.34 -9.81 11.65
CA ASN A 95 -68.45 -9.21 10.64
C ASN A 95 -68.28 -10.13 9.42
N THR A 96 -68.10 -11.44 9.65
CA THR A 96 -67.97 -12.41 8.55
C THR A 96 -69.26 -12.49 7.73
N GLU A 97 -70.43 -12.51 8.38
CA GLU A 97 -71.74 -12.47 7.71
C GLU A 97 -71.91 -11.16 6.91
N PHE A 98 -71.53 -10.02 7.49
CA PHE A 98 -71.56 -8.72 6.82
C PHE A 98 -70.65 -8.67 5.58
N GLU A 99 -69.39 -9.11 5.70
CA GLU A 99 -68.44 -9.19 4.57
C GLU A 99 -68.93 -10.12 3.47
N SER A 100 -69.49 -11.28 3.83
CA SER A 100 -70.02 -12.26 2.87
C SER A 100 -71.21 -11.71 2.08
N THR A 101 -72.02 -10.85 2.69
CA THR A 101 -73.17 -10.20 2.05
C THR A 101 -72.73 -9.17 1.01
N TYR A 102 -71.55 -8.56 1.17
CA TYR A 102 -70.98 -7.56 0.24
C TYR A 102 -70.08 -8.16 -0.84
N GLN A 103 -69.46 -9.33 -0.62
CA GLN A 103 -68.45 -9.91 -1.54
C GLN A 103 -69.01 -10.80 -2.66
N ALA A 104 -70.34 -10.95 -2.79
CA ALA A 104 -70.97 -11.86 -3.76
C ALA A 104 -70.69 -11.56 -5.26
N ALA A 105 -69.88 -10.54 -5.60
CA ALA A 105 -69.63 -10.10 -6.96
C ALA A 105 -68.18 -10.29 -7.48
N VAL A 106 -67.24 -10.85 -6.71
CA VAL A 106 -65.85 -11.05 -7.19
C VAL A 106 -65.62 -12.52 -7.51
N SER A 107 -65.42 -12.85 -8.80
CA SER A 107 -65.04 -14.20 -9.20
C SER A 107 -63.74 -14.61 -8.49
N LEU A 108 -63.77 -15.71 -7.75
CA LEU A 108 -62.59 -16.31 -7.14
C LEU A 108 -61.66 -16.86 -8.24
N ASP A 109 -60.80 -16.01 -8.79
CA ASP A 109 -59.69 -16.50 -9.61
C ASP A 109 -58.74 -17.28 -8.70
N ASN A 110 -58.70 -18.60 -8.91
CA ASN A 110 -57.88 -19.53 -8.14
C ASN A 110 -56.41 -19.56 -8.61
N LYS A 111 -56.05 -18.75 -9.60
CA LYS A 111 -54.66 -18.64 -10.09
C LYS A 111 -53.78 -17.87 -9.12
N HIS A 112 -52.53 -18.31 -9.00
CA HIS A 112 -51.51 -17.55 -8.28
C HIS A 112 -51.21 -16.25 -9.03
N HIS A 113 -50.95 -15.14 -8.32
CA HIS A 113 -50.71 -13.83 -8.92
C HIS A 113 -49.50 -13.81 -9.90
N LEU A 114 -48.53 -14.73 -9.69
CA LEU A 114 -47.39 -14.94 -10.60
C LEU A 114 -47.73 -15.79 -11.84
N SER A 115 -48.89 -16.44 -11.91
CA SER A 115 -49.30 -17.29 -13.04
C SER A 115 -49.94 -16.50 -14.19
N THR A 116 -49.91 -15.16 -14.11
CA THR A 116 -50.42 -14.31 -15.18
C THR A 116 -49.40 -14.19 -16.31
N LYS A 117 -49.89 -14.03 -17.56
CA LYS A 117 -49.03 -13.81 -18.73
C LYS A 117 -48.11 -12.60 -18.55
N SER A 118 -48.65 -11.50 -18.03
CA SER A 118 -47.89 -10.27 -17.76
C SER A 118 -46.76 -10.46 -16.74
N ALA A 119 -47.03 -11.19 -15.63
CA ALA A 119 -46.00 -11.49 -14.64
C ALA A 119 -44.89 -12.37 -15.24
N THR A 120 -45.25 -13.34 -16.06
CA THR A 120 -44.29 -14.24 -16.73
C THR A 120 -43.42 -13.50 -17.76
N GLU A 121 -44.03 -12.65 -18.58
CA GLU A 121 -43.31 -11.81 -19.56
C GLU A 121 -42.38 -10.80 -18.89
N THR A 122 -42.82 -10.20 -17.78
CA THR A 122 -42.00 -9.27 -17.00
C THR A 122 -40.81 -10.01 -16.37
N PHE A 123 -41.03 -11.17 -15.76
CA PHE A 123 -39.96 -11.99 -15.23
C PHE A 123 -38.93 -12.37 -16.30
N ALA A 124 -39.37 -12.81 -17.48
CA ALA A 124 -38.46 -13.16 -18.58
C ALA A 124 -37.62 -11.94 -19.06
N ARG A 125 -38.24 -10.76 -19.12
CA ARG A 125 -37.55 -9.51 -19.45
C ARG A 125 -36.52 -9.12 -18.39
N ASP A 126 -36.87 -9.27 -17.12
CA ASP A 126 -35.99 -8.95 -15.99
C ASP A 126 -34.79 -9.91 -15.94
N VAL A 127 -35.01 -11.21 -16.18
CA VAL A 127 -33.94 -12.21 -16.31
C VAL A 127 -32.99 -11.85 -17.46
N THR A 128 -33.54 -11.50 -18.62
CA THR A 128 -32.72 -11.11 -19.78
C THR A 128 -31.90 -9.85 -19.47
N SER A 129 -32.53 -8.85 -18.86
CA SER A 129 -31.86 -7.59 -18.47
C SER A 129 -30.75 -7.84 -17.46
N LEU A 130 -30.98 -8.71 -16.48
CA LEU A 130 -29.96 -9.10 -15.49
C LEU A 130 -28.80 -9.84 -16.14
N CYS A 131 -29.07 -10.79 -17.03
CA CYS A 131 -28.03 -11.52 -17.77
C CYS A 131 -27.17 -10.57 -18.61
N SER A 132 -27.79 -9.65 -19.35
CA SER A 132 -27.07 -8.62 -20.11
C SER A 132 -26.21 -7.73 -19.22
N ALA A 133 -26.77 -7.25 -18.09
CA ALA A 133 -26.01 -6.44 -17.14
C ALA A 133 -24.80 -7.18 -16.55
N ILE A 134 -24.94 -8.47 -16.22
CA ILE A 134 -23.82 -9.30 -15.72
C ILE A 134 -22.77 -9.52 -16.81
N ALA A 135 -23.19 -9.75 -18.06
CA ALA A 135 -22.28 -9.93 -19.19
C ALA A 135 -21.50 -8.64 -19.48
N GLU A 136 -22.18 -7.49 -19.53
CA GLU A 136 -21.59 -6.17 -19.72
C GLU A 136 -20.64 -5.80 -18.59
N MET A 137 -20.98 -6.12 -17.34
CA MET A 137 -20.09 -5.90 -16.19
C MET A 137 -18.94 -6.92 -16.13
N GLY A 138 -18.89 -7.93 -17.00
CA GLY A 138 -17.91 -9.01 -16.92
C GLY A 138 -18.39 -10.10 -15.96
N SER A 139 -18.79 -11.23 -16.54
CA SER A 139 -19.37 -12.35 -15.82
C SER A 139 -18.38 -12.95 -14.81
N PRO A 140 -18.75 -13.09 -13.53
CA PRO A 140 -17.89 -13.69 -12.51
C PRO A 140 -17.69 -15.20 -12.72
N PHE A 141 -18.48 -15.83 -13.60
CA PHE A 141 -18.45 -17.27 -13.86
C PHE A 141 -17.58 -17.68 -15.05
N HIS A 142 -17.12 -16.71 -15.85
CA HIS A 142 -16.33 -16.96 -17.07
C HIS A 142 -14.89 -16.45 -16.96
N GLY A 143 -14.55 -15.75 -15.87
CA GLY A 143 -13.21 -15.21 -15.65
C GLY A 143 -12.25 -16.23 -15.03
N SER A 144 -10.98 -16.17 -15.44
CA SER A 144 -9.87 -16.87 -14.78
C SER A 144 -9.34 -16.13 -13.54
N SER A 145 -10.08 -15.11 -13.05
CA SER A 145 -9.63 -14.24 -11.97
C SER A 145 -9.74 -14.93 -10.62
N VAL A 146 -8.64 -14.97 -9.87
CA VAL A 146 -8.58 -15.50 -8.50
C VAL A 146 -9.00 -14.43 -7.46
N GLU A 147 -9.09 -13.16 -7.88
CA GLU A 147 -9.43 -12.03 -7.01
C GLU A 147 -10.94 -11.96 -6.71
N LEU A 148 -11.30 -11.69 -5.46
CA LEU A 148 -12.68 -11.40 -5.04
C LEU A 148 -12.93 -9.89 -5.11
N TYR A 149 -13.86 -9.45 -5.97
CA TYR A 149 -14.15 -8.03 -6.18
C TYR A 149 -15.64 -7.73 -6.36
N ASN A 150 -16.01 -6.48 -6.10
CA ASN A 150 -17.37 -5.98 -6.30
C ASN A 150 -17.65 -5.74 -7.79
N LEU A 151 -18.73 -6.32 -8.34
CA LEU A 151 -19.02 -6.26 -9.78
C LEU A 151 -19.29 -4.85 -10.32
N ASP A 152 -19.88 -3.95 -9.55
CA ASP A 152 -20.16 -2.59 -10.00
C ASP A 152 -18.92 -1.68 -9.86
N THR A 153 -18.35 -1.63 -8.65
CA THR A 153 -17.23 -0.72 -8.35
C THR A 153 -15.86 -1.23 -8.75
N LYS A 154 -15.74 -2.54 -9.05
CA LYS A 154 -14.48 -3.25 -9.30
C LYS A 154 -13.48 -3.22 -8.14
N THR A 155 -13.90 -2.80 -6.96
CA THR A 155 -13.05 -2.77 -5.75
C THR A 155 -12.73 -4.20 -5.31
N VAL A 156 -11.44 -4.49 -5.11
CA VAL A 156 -10.97 -5.82 -4.67
C VAL A 156 -10.97 -5.90 -3.15
N ALA A 157 -11.42 -7.04 -2.61
CA ALA A 157 -11.41 -7.30 -1.18
C ALA A 157 -9.98 -7.48 -0.66
N SER A 158 -9.70 -6.95 0.54
CA SER A 158 -8.39 -7.14 1.18
C SER A 158 -8.09 -8.63 1.44
N ALA A 159 -6.81 -9.01 1.42
CA ALA A 159 -6.38 -10.39 1.67
C ALA A 159 -6.99 -11.00 2.95
N LYS A 160 -7.07 -10.22 4.04
CA LYS A 160 -7.69 -10.65 5.31
C LYS A 160 -9.17 -11.02 5.16
N VAL A 161 -9.91 -10.24 4.37
CA VAL A 161 -11.33 -10.50 4.10
C VAL A 161 -11.46 -11.75 3.22
N VAL A 162 -10.61 -11.88 2.19
CA VAL A 162 -10.62 -13.06 1.30
C VAL A 162 -10.35 -14.34 2.09
N GLU A 163 -9.32 -14.34 2.94
CA GLU A 163 -8.97 -15.46 3.81
C GLU A 163 -10.11 -15.81 4.77
N THR A 164 -10.73 -14.79 5.39
CA THR A 164 -11.86 -14.99 6.30
C THR A 164 -13.07 -15.58 5.59
N VAL A 165 -13.45 -15.05 4.41
CA VAL A 165 -14.62 -15.54 3.66
C VAL A 165 -14.38 -16.96 3.14
N LYS A 166 -13.16 -17.28 2.69
CA LYS A 166 -12.81 -18.63 2.23
C LYS A 166 -12.93 -19.67 3.34
N ASN A 167 -12.56 -19.32 4.56
CA ASN A 167 -12.48 -20.25 5.68
C ASN A 167 -13.64 -20.08 6.68
N ILE A 168 -14.68 -19.32 6.35
CA ILE A 168 -15.72 -18.92 7.32
C ILE A 168 -16.51 -20.11 7.87
N GLU A 169 -16.75 -21.11 7.03
CA GLU A 169 -17.43 -22.34 7.41
C GLU A 169 -16.56 -23.14 8.38
N GLU A 170 -15.29 -23.36 8.07
CA GLU A 170 -14.34 -24.07 8.92
C GLU A 170 -14.18 -23.38 10.29
N ILE A 171 -14.09 -22.05 10.31
CA ILE A 171 -14.07 -21.25 11.54
C ILE A 171 -15.34 -21.50 12.35
N GLY A 172 -16.51 -21.47 11.71
CA GLY A 172 -17.80 -21.72 12.36
C GLY A 172 -17.92 -23.14 12.93
N VAL A 173 -17.51 -24.15 12.17
CA VAL A 173 -17.51 -25.57 12.61
C VAL A 173 -16.58 -25.76 13.80
N SER A 174 -15.36 -25.19 13.77
CA SER A 174 -14.42 -25.27 14.89
C SER A 174 -14.98 -24.60 16.16
N GLN A 175 -15.65 -23.45 16.01
CA GLN A 175 -16.27 -22.74 17.13
C GLN A 175 -17.46 -23.50 17.71
N PHE A 176 -18.30 -24.09 16.84
CA PHE A 176 -19.42 -24.92 17.27
C PHE A 176 -18.93 -26.16 18.04
N LYS A 177 -17.90 -26.84 17.53
CA LYS A 177 -17.32 -28.00 18.21
C LYS A 177 -16.81 -27.63 19.59
N THR A 178 -16.06 -26.53 19.69
CA THR A 178 -15.58 -26.00 20.98
C THR A 178 -16.74 -25.66 21.93
N PHE A 179 -17.82 -25.07 21.41
CA PHE A 179 -19.02 -24.76 22.20
C PHE A 179 -19.70 -26.03 22.73
N SER A 180 -19.90 -27.03 21.87
CA SER A 180 -20.53 -28.31 22.23
C SER A 180 -19.72 -29.00 23.32
N GLU A 181 -18.41 -29.13 23.12
CA GLU A 181 -17.50 -29.78 24.06
C GLU A 181 -17.51 -29.09 25.43
N LEU A 182 -17.44 -27.75 25.48
CA LEU A 182 -17.33 -27.01 26.74
C LEU A 182 -18.66 -26.88 27.51
N ARG A 183 -19.81 -26.90 26.82
CA ARG A 183 -21.11 -26.61 27.46
C ARG A 183 -22.06 -27.79 27.51
N LEU A 184 -22.06 -28.65 26.50
CA LEU A 184 -22.96 -29.78 26.40
C LEU A 184 -22.30 -31.07 26.90
N ASP A 185 -21.06 -31.33 26.49
CA ASP A 185 -20.39 -32.60 26.78
C ASP A 185 -19.66 -32.57 28.13
N SER A 186 -18.78 -31.59 28.36
CA SER A 186 -17.99 -31.49 29.59
C SER A 186 -18.65 -30.64 30.68
N THR A 187 -19.66 -29.82 30.34
CA THR A 187 -20.32 -28.85 31.24
C THR A 187 -19.35 -27.91 31.99
N ALA A 188 -18.15 -27.70 31.46
CA ALA A 188 -17.12 -26.84 32.04
C ALA A 188 -17.53 -25.35 32.09
N LEU A 189 -18.47 -24.95 31.23
CA LEU A 189 -19.07 -23.62 31.19
C LEU A 189 -20.60 -23.74 31.22
N SER A 190 -21.28 -22.74 31.80
CA SER A 190 -22.74 -22.72 31.86
C SER A 190 -23.33 -22.43 30.48
N LEU A 191 -24.45 -23.09 30.16
CA LEU A 191 -25.23 -22.80 28.95
C LEU A 191 -25.71 -21.34 28.92
N TYR A 192 -25.91 -20.74 30.10
CA TYR A 192 -26.39 -19.36 30.27
C TYR A 192 -25.27 -18.31 30.19
N ASP A 193 -24.00 -18.72 30.07
CA ASP A 193 -22.88 -17.79 29.97
C ASP A 193 -22.87 -17.07 28.61
N THR A 194 -22.56 -15.78 28.64
CA THR A 194 -22.53 -14.93 27.44
C THR A 194 -21.49 -15.43 26.43
N ILE A 195 -21.90 -15.54 25.16
CA ILE A 195 -21.01 -15.92 24.05
C ILE A 195 -20.37 -14.65 23.48
N LYS A 196 -19.07 -14.69 23.22
CA LYS A 196 -18.35 -13.56 22.62
C LYS A 196 -18.76 -13.38 21.16
N GLN A 197 -18.95 -12.13 20.75
CA GLN A 197 -19.18 -11.79 19.35
C GLN A 197 -17.91 -11.99 18.52
N ASN A 198 -18.05 -12.67 17.39
CA ASN A 198 -16.99 -12.83 16.40
C ASN A 198 -16.66 -11.50 15.71
N LYS A 199 -15.43 -11.02 15.87
CA LYS A 199 -14.91 -9.83 15.18
C LYS A 199 -14.09 -10.23 13.95
N LEU A 200 -14.74 -10.95 13.03
CA LEU A 200 -14.11 -11.38 11.80
C LEU A 200 -14.06 -10.24 10.77
N PRO A 201 -12.95 -10.05 10.05
CA PRO A 201 -12.87 -9.03 9.02
C PRO A 201 -13.70 -9.47 7.80
N LEU A 202 -14.87 -8.86 7.63
CA LEU A 202 -15.76 -9.07 6.49
C LEU A 202 -15.79 -7.83 5.58
N PHE A 203 -16.61 -7.80 4.54
CA PHE A 203 -16.62 -6.71 3.55
C PHE A 203 -16.75 -5.29 4.14
N ALA A 204 -17.45 -5.14 5.28
CA ALA A 204 -17.60 -3.88 6.00
C ALA A 204 -16.32 -3.41 6.74
N SER A 205 -15.37 -4.30 6.98
CA SER A 205 -14.13 -4.03 7.73
C SER A 205 -12.98 -3.53 6.85
N SER A 206 -13.22 -3.40 5.53
CA SER A 206 -12.21 -3.08 4.51
C SER A 206 -11.66 -1.64 4.58
N THR A 207 -12.06 -0.85 5.57
CA THR A 207 -11.58 0.51 5.79
C THR A 207 -10.53 0.58 6.90
N ARG A 208 -9.26 0.54 6.45
CA ARG A 208 -8.03 1.02 7.12
C ARG A 208 -7.39 0.09 8.17
N PRO A 209 -6.16 -0.38 7.91
CA PRO A 209 -5.21 -0.67 8.98
C PRO A 209 -4.78 0.66 9.63
N GLU A 210 -4.98 0.82 10.93
CA GLU A 210 -4.44 1.96 11.68
C GLU A 210 -2.91 1.85 11.79
N ALA A 211 -2.20 2.73 11.09
CA ALA A 211 -0.78 2.93 11.32
C ALA A 211 -0.55 3.69 12.64
N PRO A 212 0.54 3.41 13.39
CA PRO A 212 0.85 4.16 14.60
C PRO A 212 1.04 5.66 14.28
N THR A 213 0.41 6.52 15.07
CA THR A 213 0.38 7.97 14.85
C THR A 213 1.78 8.60 15.00
N LYS A 214 2.11 9.57 14.13
CA LYS A 214 3.36 10.36 14.13
C LYS A 214 3.76 10.88 15.53
N THR A 215 2.77 11.18 16.36
CA THR A 215 2.91 11.65 17.74
C THR A 215 3.65 10.65 18.64
N LYS A 216 3.39 9.34 18.51
CA LYS A 216 4.08 8.31 19.32
C LYS A 216 5.57 8.22 18.98
N GLY A 217 5.92 8.38 17.70
CA GLY A 217 7.31 8.38 17.23
C GLY A 217 8.11 9.58 17.72
N GLN A 218 7.50 10.78 17.70
CA GLN A 218 8.13 12.00 18.23
C GLN A 218 8.41 11.90 19.74
N ILE A 219 7.47 11.34 20.51
CA ILE A 219 7.64 11.14 21.96
C ILE A 219 8.81 10.18 22.25
N LYS A 220 8.97 9.11 21.47
CA LYS A 220 10.10 8.18 21.62
C LYS A 220 11.44 8.89 21.35
N SER A 221 11.53 9.61 20.24
CA SER A 221 12.75 10.36 19.87
C SER A 221 13.15 11.40 20.92
N LEU A 222 12.18 12.12 21.51
CA LEU A 222 12.46 13.07 22.59
C LEU A 222 13.00 12.38 23.85
N LYS A 223 12.46 11.21 24.23
CA LYS A 223 12.98 10.42 25.35
C LYS A 223 14.41 9.95 25.11
N ASP A 224 14.70 9.51 23.89
CA ASP A 224 16.04 9.06 23.50
C ASP A 224 17.06 10.24 23.57
N ASN A 225 16.66 11.43 23.12
CA ASN A 225 17.47 12.65 23.26
C ASN A 225 17.70 13.05 24.74
N CYS A 226 16.71 12.91 25.62
CA CYS A 226 16.89 13.19 27.05
C CYS A 226 17.86 12.21 27.72
N ASN A 227 17.75 10.91 27.40
CA ASN A 227 18.68 9.88 27.91
C ASN A 227 20.12 10.17 27.47
N LEU A 228 20.27 10.75 26.28
CA LEU A 228 21.56 11.07 25.69
C LEU A 228 22.33 12.17 26.43
N PHE A 229 21.63 13.17 26.99
CA PHE A 229 22.27 14.15 27.87
C PHE A 229 22.80 13.51 29.16
N GLY A 230 22.04 12.57 29.73
CA GLY A 230 22.50 11.75 30.86
C GLY A 230 23.72 10.92 30.49
N HIS A 231 23.73 10.32 29.30
CA HIS A 231 24.85 9.53 28.81
C HIS A 231 26.11 10.37 28.59
N LEU A 232 25.98 11.54 27.98
CA LEU A 232 27.10 12.44 27.76
C LEU A 232 27.69 12.97 29.07
N TYR A 233 26.84 13.34 30.04
CA TYR A 233 27.31 13.77 31.36
C TYR A 233 28.21 12.70 31.98
N VAL A 234 27.75 11.45 32.00
CA VAL A 234 28.54 10.33 32.49
C VAL A 234 29.86 10.17 31.75
N ALA A 235 29.85 10.22 30.42
CA ALA A 235 31.06 10.08 29.61
C ALA A 235 32.07 11.21 29.91
N ALA A 236 31.59 12.45 30.11
CA ALA A 236 32.41 13.61 30.46
C ALA A 236 32.92 13.58 31.91
N SER A 237 32.14 13.07 32.86
CA SER A 237 32.51 12.98 34.28
C SER A 237 33.61 11.96 34.57
N ASN A 238 33.96 11.10 33.62
CA ASN A 238 34.95 10.03 33.80
C ASN A 238 36.37 10.40 33.37
N ASP A 239 36.61 11.68 33.02
CA ASP A 239 37.92 12.34 32.82
C ASP A 239 38.93 11.65 31.87
N THR A 240 38.49 10.72 31.02
CA THR A 240 39.33 10.12 29.98
C THR A 240 38.91 10.62 28.60
N THR A 241 39.88 11.15 27.86
CA THR A 241 39.71 11.54 26.45
C THR A 241 39.28 10.36 25.57
N THR A 242 39.58 9.14 26.00
CA THR A 242 39.20 7.86 25.37
C THR A 242 37.69 7.61 25.42
N ASP A 243 37.02 7.76 26.57
CA ASP A 243 35.57 7.51 26.72
C ASP A 243 34.76 8.49 25.84
N LEU A 244 35.19 9.74 25.73
CA LEU A 244 34.54 10.74 24.86
C LEU A 244 34.76 10.45 23.36
N ASN A 245 35.94 10.01 22.97
CA ASN A 245 36.20 9.63 21.58
C ASN A 245 35.37 8.40 21.18
N GLU A 246 35.26 7.41 22.06
CA GLU A 246 34.42 6.24 21.85
C GLU A 246 32.94 6.64 21.72
N PHE A 247 32.44 7.51 22.60
CA PHE A 247 31.07 8.02 22.51
C PHE A 247 30.76 8.64 21.14
N PHE A 248 31.64 9.50 20.61
CA PHE A 248 31.40 10.16 19.31
C PHE A 248 31.69 9.27 18.10
N ALA A 249 32.43 8.17 18.27
CA ALA A 249 32.67 7.16 17.23
C ALA A 249 31.45 6.25 17.00
N HIS A 250 30.56 6.15 17.98
CA HIS A 250 29.33 5.36 17.91
C HIS A 250 28.09 6.24 17.69
N GLU A 251 27.04 5.65 17.12
CA GLU A 251 25.74 6.30 17.07
C GLU A 251 25.04 6.18 18.42
N ASN A 252 24.29 7.22 18.77
CA ASN A 252 23.64 7.32 20.08
C ASN A 252 22.23 6.72 20.11
N GLN A 253 21.69 6.43 18.93
CA GLN A 253 20.36 5.88 18.71
C GLN A 253 20.46 4.77 17.67
N ASP A 254 19.45 3.90 17.61
CA ASP A 254 19.42 2.77 16.66
C ASP A 254 19.50 3.22 15.20
N PHE A 255 18.98 4.41 14.91
CA PHE A 255 18.98 5.02 13.59
C PHE A 255 19.72 6.36 13.67
N PRO A 256 20.75 6.62 12.84
CA PRO A 256 21.51 7.87 12.85
C PRO A 256 20.60 9.08 12.56
N PRO A 257 20.43 10.04 13.47
CA PRO A 257 19.48 11.15 13.28
C PRO A 257 19.83 12.08 12.11
N SER A 258 21.11 12.09 11.71
CA SER A 258 21.66 12.89 10.62
C SER A 258 21.23 12.40 9.23
N ILE A 259 20.90 11.11 9.08
CA ILE A 259 20.49 10.50 7.81
C ILE A 259 19.17 9.73 7.93
N SER A 260 18.58 9.57 9.11
CA SER A 260 17.27 8.91 9.29
C SER A 260 16.22 9.83 9.90
N LEU A 261 14.96 9.60 9.53
CA LEU A 261 13.79 10.20 10.16
C LEU A 261 12.95 9.09 10.77
N LEU A 262 13.06 8.88 12.08
CA LEU A 262 12.33 7.83 12.82
C LEU A 262 12.52 6.42 12.22
N GLY A 263 13.74 6.11 11.78
CA GLY A 263 14.09 4.81 11.17
C GLY A 263 13.77 4.68 9.67
N SER A 264 13.14 5.70 9.06
CA SER A 264 12.96 5.80 7.61
C SER A 264 14.07 6.66 6.97
N LEU A 265 14.31 6.48 5.66
CA LEU A 265 15.23 7.33 4.90
C LEU A 265 14.76 8.80 4.96
N ARG A 266 15.69 9.73 5.15
CA ARG A 266 15.39 11.15 5.03
C ARG A 266 15.21 11.55 3.56
N SER A 267 14.10 12.20 3.25
CA SER A 267 13.85 12.79 1.94
C SER A 267 14.44 14.20 1.83
N THR A 268 14.81 14.58 0.61
CA THR A 268 15.22 15.94 0.24
C THR A 268 14.33 16.46 -0.87
N THR A 269 14.35 17.78 -1.08
CA THR A 269 13.70 18.40 -2.23
C THR A 269 14.48 18.03 -3.49
N LYS A 270 14.07 16.96 -4.19
CA LYS A 270 14.78 16.47 -5.39
C LYS A 270 14.95 17.56 -6.46
N ALA A 271 13.98 18.49 -6.55
CA ALA A 271 13.97 19.63 -7.46
C ALA A 271 15.16 20.60 -7.35
N ASP A 272 15.92 20.57 -6.26
CA ASP A 272 17.02 21.52 -6.11
C ASP A 272 18.19 21.20 -7.05
N MET A 273 18.41 19.93 -7.44
CA MET A 273 19.54 19.58 -8.31
C MET A 273 19.39 20.16 -9.71
N TYR A 274 18.24 19.97 -10.36
CA TYR A 274 18.07 20.51 -11.71
C TYR A 274 18.10 22.04 -11.72
N ARG A 275 17.64 22.70 -10.64
CA ARG A 275 17.72 24.17 -10.54
C ARG A 275 19.17 24.65 -10.49
N ILE A 276 20.01 23.96 -9.73
CA ILE A 276 21.45 24.24 -9.67
C ILE A 276 22.09 24.07 -11.05
N LEU A 277 21.74 22.99 -11.76
CA LEU A 277 22.25 22.71 -13.10
C LEU A 277 21.73 23.71 -14.14
N ALA A 278 20.44 24.04 -14.12
CA ALA A 278 19.84 24.98 -15.06
C ALA A 278 20.32 26.42 -14.85
N ASN A 279 20.51 26.84 -13.60
CA ASN A 279 21.07 28.16 -13.29
C ASN A 279 22.55 28.30 -13.67
N SER A 280 23.24 27.21 -13.99
CA SER A 280 24.63 27.24 -14.46
C SER A 280 24.75 27.53 -15.97
N THR A 281 23.63 27.62 -16.68
CA THR A 281 23.58 27.90 -18.12
C THR A 281 22.83 29.19 -18.39
N ASP A 282 23.37 30.06 -19.25
CA ASP A 282 22.72 31.32 -19.71
C ASP A 282 21.65 31.08 -20.79
N PHE A 283 20.90 29.98 -20.70
CA PHE A 283 19.88 29.66 -21.70
C PHE A 283 18.58 30.45 -21.43
N GLU A 284 18.14 31.25 -22.40
CA GLU A 284 16.84 31.91 -22.36
C GLU A 284 15.73 30.91 -22.69
N CYS A 285 14.79 30.71 -21.76
CA CYS A 285 13.55 29.99 -22.01
C CYS A 285 12.75 30.69 -23.12
N THR A 286 12.85 30.22 -24.35
CA THR A 286 11.89 30.60 -25.39
C THR A 286 10.52 30.01 -25.03
N GLY A 287 9.46 30.81 -25.09
CA GLY A 287 8.09 30.35 -24.78
C GLY A 287 7.55 29.24 -25.71
N ARG A 288 8.29 28.85 -26.74
CA ARG A 288 8.04 27.67 -27.58
C ARG A 288 9.04 26.57 -27.24
N GLY A 289 8.56 25.34 -27.06
CA GLY A 289 9.41 24.17 -26.88
C GLY A 289 10.29 23.91 -28.12
N PRO A 290 11.44 23.24 -27.97
CA PRO A 290 12.38 23.00 -29.05
C PRO A 290 11.78 22.05 -30.09
N GLN A 291 12.21 22.20 -31.35
CA GLN A 291 11.89 21.27 -32.42
C GLN A 291 12.81 20.04 -32.31
N VAL A 292 12.20 18.86 -32.24
CA VAL A 292 12.89 17.58 -32.03
C VAL A 292 12.34 16.51 -32.96
N ASP A 293 13.14 15.50 -33.26
CA ASP A 293 12.78 14.40 -34.14
C ASP A 293 12.00 13.30 -33.41
N VAL A 294 12.31 13.12 -32.11
CA VAL A 294 11.74 12.07 -31.25
C VAL A 294 11.32 12.63 -29.90
N LYS A 295 10.17 12.17 -29.39
CA LYS A 295 9.72 12.42 -28.02
C LYS A 295 9.59 11.12 -27.24
N ILE A 296 10.17 11.08 -26.06
CA ILE A 296 10.08 9.95 -25.14
C ILE A 296 9.32 10.42 -23.90
N LEU A 297 8.24 9.74 -23.57
CA LEU A 297 7.30 10.12 -22.53
C LEU A 297 7.42 9.15 -21.35
N ASP A 298 7.70 9.70 -20.17
CA ASP A 298 7.46 9.01 -18.90
C ASP A 298 5.94 8.83 -18.72
N GLY A 299 5.45 7.66 -19.07
CA GLY A 299 4.03 7.38 -19.15
C GLY A 299 3.32 7.55 -17.81
N ALA A 300 3.94 7.16 -16.71
CA ALA A 300 3.36 7.32 -15.38
C ALA A 300 3.20 8.80 -15.01
N ALA A 301 4.17 9.64 -15.35
CA ALA A 301 4.06 11.10 -15.18
C ALA A 301 2.96 11.70 -16.08
N ILE A 302 2.83 11.21 -17.32
CA ILE A 302 1.77 11.65 -18.23
C ILE A 302 0.37 11.29 -17.70
N VAL A 303 0.16 10.07 -17.21
CA VAL A 303 -1.14 9.63 -16.66
C VAL A 303 -1.52 10.41 -15.40
N GLN A 304 -0.55 10.77 -14.55
CA GLN A 304 -0.80 11.64 -13.40
C GLN A 304 -1.19 13.06 -13.83
N MET A 305 -0.61 13.56 -14.92
CA MET A 305 -0.96 14.87 -15.48
C MET A 305 -2.34 14.87 -16.15
N LEU A 306 -2.66 13.83 -16.93
CA LEU A 306 -3.89 13.72 -17.69
C LEU A 306 -5.01 13.19 -16.80
N ARG A 307 -5.66 14.09 -16.06
CA ARG A 307 -6.82 13.73 -15.23
C ARG A 307 -8.00 13.34 -16.12
N PRO A 308 -8.81 12.33 -15.73
CA PRO A 308 -9.91 11.84 -16.56
C PRO A 308 -11.05 12.84 -16.82
N GLY A 309 -11.19 13.89 -16.01
CA GLY A 309 -12.23 14.91 -16.20
C GLY A 309 -13.65 14.31 -16.14
N ILE A 310 -14.36 14.37 -17.26
CA ILE A 310 -15.75 13.88 -17.42
C ILE A 310 -15.85 12.43 -17.89
N SER A 311 -14.72 11.76 -18.15
CA SER A 311 -14.73 10.38 -18.65
C SER A 311 -15.44 9.44 -17.68
N ILE A 312 -16.34 8.61 -18.21
CA ILE A 312 -17.17 7.70 -17.41
C ILE A 312 -16.43 6.38 -17.15
N THR A 313 -15.79 5.82 -18.17
CA THR A 313 -15.05 4.55 -18.11
C THR A 313 -13.57 4.72 -18.43
N ILE A 314 -12.76 3.70 -18.13
CA ILE A 314 -11.33 3.70 -18.50
C ILE A 314 -11.16 3.74 -20.02
N GLU A 315 -11.98 3.04 -20.79
CA GLU A 315 -11.96 3.11 -22.26
C GLU A 315 -12.26 4.53 -22.77
N ASP A 316 -13.29 5.17 -22.21
CA ASP A 316 -13.61 6.56 -22.52
C ASP A 316 -12.42 7.48 -22.23
N TYR A 317 -11.78 7.35 -21.05
CA TYR A 317 -10.56 8.09 -20.71
C TYR A 317 -9.44 7.92 -21.75
N ILE A 318 -9.19 6.69 -22.19
CA ILE A 318 -8.15 6.41 -23.18
C ILE A 318 -8.47 7.09 -24.51
N GLN A 319 -9.71 6.97 -24.98
CA GLN A 319 -10.14 7.48 -26.29
C GLN A 319 -10.30 9.00 -26.33
N THR A 320 -10.82 9.61 -25.25
CA THR A 320 -11.19 11.03 -25.24
C THR A 320 -10.14 11.94 -24.59
N VAL A 321 -9.22 11.38 -23.79
CA VAL A 321 -8.17 12.16 -23.11
C VAL A 321 -6.77 11.75 -23.55
N PHE A 322 -6.42 10.46 -23.42
CA PHE A 322 -5.03 10.02 -23.60
C PHE A 322 -4.59 10.03 -25.08
N LEU A 323 -5.34 9.40 -25.98
CA LEU A 323 -4.99 9.34 -27.41
C LEU A 323 -4.99 10.74 -28.08
N PRO A 324 -5.94 11.65 -27.80
CA PRO A 324 -5.87 13.02 -28.29
C PRO A 324 -4.64 13.79 -27.81
N PHE A 325 -4.22 13.58 -26.55
CA PHE A 325 -2.95 14.11 -26.05
C PHE A 325 -1.76 13.57 -26.85
N LEU A 326 -1.71 12.25 -27.08
CA LEU A 326 -0.64 11.60 -27.84
C LEU A 326 -0.56 12.14 -29.28
N LYS A 327 -1.72 12.35 -29.92
CA LYS A 327 -1.81 12.99 -31.24
C LYS A 327 -1.24 14.40 -31.24
N SER A 328 -1.48 15.18 -30.17
CA SER A 328 -0.89 16.51 -30.02
C SER A 328 0.64 16.43 -29.86
N GLU A 329 1.15 15.46 -29.09
CA GLU A 329 2.58 15.27 -28.92
C GLU A 329 3.29 14.81 -30.19
N SER A 330 2.59 14.10 -31.06
CA SER A 330 3.10 13.57 -32.34
C SER A 330 3.24 14.63 -33.44
N LYS A 331 2.76 15.86 -33.23
CA LYS A 331 2.88 16.94 -34.24
C LYS A 331 4.34 17.30 -34.48
N ASN A 332 4.76 17.24 -35.75
CA ASN A 332 6.12 17.56 -36.21
C ASN A 332 7.22 16.69 -35.58
N VAL A 333 6.90 15.45 -35.21
CA VAL A 333 7.83 14.48 -34.61
C VAL A 333 7.72 13.17 -35.38
N SER A 334 8.84 12.54 -35.70
CA SER A 334 8.87 11.28 -36.45
C SER A 334 8.59 10.06 -35.59
N ARG A 335 8.87 10.12 -34.28
CA ARG A 335 8.69 9.01 -33.35
C ARG A 335 8.27 9.47 -31.94
N VAL A 336 7.31 8.78 -31.34
CA VAL A 336 6.89 9.00 -29.94
C VAL A 336 6.89 7.70 -29.15
N ASP A 337 7.63 7.67 -28.06
CA ASP A 337 7.78 6.52 -27.19
C ASP A 337 7.09 6.76 -25.85
N ILE A 338 6.34 5.76 -25.35
CA ILE A 338 5.67 5.80 -24.05
C ILE A 338 6.27 4.71 -23.17
N VAL A 339 6.93 5.14 -22.10
CA VAL A 339 7.70 4.28 -21.21
C VAL A 339 7.00 4.18 -19.86
N TRP A 340 6.63 2.97 -19.46
CA TRP A 340 5.97 2.68 -18.20
C TRP A 340 6.94 2.08 -17.18
N ASP A 341 6.64 2.30 -15.90
CA ASP A 341 7.23 1.50 -14.84
C ASP A 341 6.75 0.05 -14.90
N THR A 342 7.61 -0.86 -14.47
CA THR A 342 7.28 -2.24 -14.11
C THR A 342 7.22 -2.35 -12.60
N TYR A 343 6.11 -2.83 -12.03
CA TYR A 343 5.94 -2.88 -10.58
C TYR A 343 6.30 -4.27 -10.03
N LEU A 344 7.45 -4.38 -9.36
CA LEU A 344 7.93 -5.63 -8.75
C LEU A 344 7.66 -5.64 -7.23
N ALA A 345 7.16 -6.77 -6.71
CA ALA A 345 6.75 -6.88 -5.30
C ALA A 345 7.94 -6.83 -4.31
N GLU A 346 9.05 -7.50 -4.62
CA GLU A 346 10.22 -7.64 -3.71
C GLU A 346 11.35 -6.61 -3.97
N SER A 347 11.07 -5.50 -4.67
CA SER A 347 12.10 -4.51 -4.98
C SER A 347 12.36 -3.51 -3.84
N LEU A 348 13.49 -2.79 -3.89
CA LEU A 348 13.75 -1.66 -2.98
C LEU A 348 12.72 -0.53 -3.15
N LYS A 349 12.17 -0.37 -4.35
CA LYS A 349 11.20 0.67 -4.69
C LYS A 349 9.79 0.35 -4.23
N SER A 350 9.44 -0.91 -3.97
CA SER A 350 8.15 -1.26 -3.35
C SER A 350 7.98 -0.58 -1.97
N MET A 351 9.07 -0.48 -1.19
CA MET A 351 9.08 0.23 0.10
C MET A 351 8.76 1.71 0.00
N THR A 352 9.37 2.40 -0.96
CA THR A 352 9.20 3.85 -1.10
C THR A 352 7.76 4.16 -1.52
N ARG A 353 7.12 3.24 -2.27
CA ARG A 353 5.70 3.29 -2.63
C ARG A 353 4.79 3.07 -1.42
N ASP A 354 5.08 2.08 -0.57
CA ASP A 354 4.31 1.83 0.68
C ASP A 354 4.28 3.07 1.60
N GLY A 355 5.38 3.82 1.68
CA GLY A 355 5.48 5.06 2.45
C GLY A 355 4.60 6.21 1.95
N ARG A 356 4.15 6.18 0.68
CA ARG A 356 3.28 7.19 0.07
C ARG A 356 1.78 6.97 0.38
N GLY A 357 1.46 5.90 1.10
CA GLY A 357 0.11 5.53 1.52
C GLY A 357 -0.56 4.54 0.58
N LYS A 358 -1.53 3.78 1.10
CA LYS A 358 -2.19 2.70 0.35
C LYS A 358 -3.32 3.21 -0.53
N GLY A 359 -3.29 2.84 -1.81
CA GLY A 359 -4.42 2.98 -2.72
C GLY A 359 -5.50 1.93 -2.43
N VAL A 360 -6.66 2.11 -3.05
CA VAL A 360 -7.70 1.06 -3.08
C VAL A 360 -7.48 0.27 -4.36
N ARG A 361 -7.22 -1.04 -4.22
CA ARG A 361 -7.10 -1.95 -5.35
C ARG A 361 -8.45 -2.03 -6.08
N THR A 362 -8.43 -1.75 -7.38
CA THR A 362 -9.60 -1.72 -8.26
C THR A 362 -9.23 -2.43 -9.57
N ARG A 363 -9.95 -3.50 -9.90
CA ARG A 363 -9.73 -4.24 -11.15
C ARG A 363 -9.99 -3.33 -12.36
N VAL A 364 -8.96 -3.11 -13.18
CA VAL A 364 -9.01 -2.17 -14.31
C VAL A 364 -9.29 -2.92 -15.60
N MET A 365 -10.43 -2.61 -16.20
CA MET A 365 -10.95 -3.14 -17.46
C MET A 365 -11.48 -1.99 -18.31
N PRO A 366 -11.69 -2.15 -19.63
CA PRO A 366 -12.22 -1.09 -20.50
C PRO A 366 -13.51 -0.44 -19.96
N ASN A 367 -14.44 -1.26 -19.46
CA ASN A 367 -15.72 -0.85 -18.87
C ASN A 367 -15.65 -0.41 -17.40
N THR A 368 -14.48 -0.47 -16.74
CA THR A 368 -14.33 -0.03 -15.35
C THR A 368 -14.66 1.46 -15.26
N LYS A 369 -15.55 1.83 -14.33
CA LYS A 369 -15.87 3.24 -14.06
C LYS A 369 -14.62 3.98 -13.57
N VAL A 370 -14.42 5.20 -14.05
CA VAL A 370 -13.31 6.04 -13.60
C VAL A 370 -13.44 6.30 -12.08
N PRO A 371 -12.40 6.02 -11.28
CA PRO A 371 -12.44 6.25 -9.85
C PRO A 371 -12.53 7.75 -9.51
N LYS A 372 -13.41 8.11 -8.57
CA LYS A 372 -13.55 9.50 -8.09
C LYS A 372 -12.25 10.06 -7.49
N GLY A 373 -11.40 9.21 -6.92
CA GLY A 373 -10.10 9.57 -6.35
C GLY A 373 -8.93 9.10 -7.21
N TRP A 374 -8.69 9.75 -8.35
CA TRP A 374 -7.62 9.37 -9.30
C TRP A 374 -6.24 9.25 -8.64
N ASP A 375 -5.85 10.22 -7.81
CA ASP A 375 -4.55 10.22 -7.14
C ASP A 375 -4.41 9.05 -6.14
N THR A 376 -5.51 8.58 -5.55
CA THR A 376 -5.53 7.42 -4.63
C THR A 376 -5.55 6.11 -5.42
N PHE A 377 -6.26 6.07 -6.54
CA PHE A 377 -6.28 4.93 -7.46
C PHE A 377 -4.89 4.64 -8.02
N LEU A 378 -4.16 5.68 -8.41
CA LEU A 378 -2.77 5.60 -8.87
C LEU A 378 -1.75 5.38 -7.73
N ARG A 379 -2.15 5.11 -6.48
CA ARG A 379 -1.20 4.66 -5.44
C ARG A 379 -1.05 3.14 -5.39
N ASP A 380 -1.96 2.42 -6.00
CA ASP A 380 -1.92 0.96 -6.08
C ASP A 380 -1.16 0.51 -7.33
N SER A 381 -0.17 -0.36 -7.16
CA SER A 381 0.72 -0.80 -8.24
C SER A 381 0.00 -1.67 -9.29
N ASP A 382 -0.96 -2.48 -8.86
CA ASP A 382 -1.68 -3.38 -9.76
C ASP A 382 -2.67 -2.58 -10.63
N ASN A 383 -3.34 -1.58 -10.04
CA ASN A 383 -4.17 -0.63 -10.80
C ASN A 383 -3.39 0.04 -11.94
N LYS A 384 -2.16 0.50 -11.66
CA LYS A 384 -1.31 1.10 -12.68
C LYS A 384 -0.90 0.10 -13.74
N THR A 385 -0.49 -1.10 -13.32
CA THR A 385 -0.05 -2.17 -14.23
C THR A 385 -1.16 -2.51 -15.23
N GLU A 386 -2.40 -2.68 -14.76
CA GLU A 386 -3.54 -2.97 -15.62
C GLU A 386 -3.92 -1.78 -16.51
N LEU A 387 -3.91 -0.54 -15.98
CA LEU A 387 -4.19 0.66 -16.77
C LEU A 387 -3.16 0.88 -17.89
N PHE A 388 -1.87 0.78 -17.58
CA PHE A 388 -0.79 0.99 -18.53
C PHE A 388 -0.82 -0.06 -19.65
N ARG A 389 -1.22 -1.29 -19.32
CA ARG A 389 -1.46 -2.34 -20.33
C ARG A 389 -2.58 -1.93 -21.30
N LEU A 390 -3.74 -1.51 -20.80
CA LEU A 390 -4.86 -1.08 -21.65
C LEU A 390 -4.49 0.11 -22.54
N ILE A 391 -3.74 1.08 -22.01
CA ILE A 391 -3.25 2.22 -22.80
C ILE A 391 -2.31 1.74 -23.91
N SER A 392 -1.37 0.85 -23.59
CA SER A 392 -0.43 0.30 -24.57
C SER A 392 -1.16 -0.43 -25.69
N ASP A 393 -2.11 -1.31 -25.35
CA ASP A 393 -2.93 -2.04 -26.32
C ASP A 393 -3.69 -1.06 -27.25
N ALA A 394 -4.24 0.03 -26.70
CA ALA A 394 -4.88 1.06 -27.53
C ALA A 394 -3.89 1.81 -28.44
N VAL A 395 -2.68 2.11 -27.97
CA VAL A 395 -1.62 2.77 -28.75
C VAL A 395 -1.17 1.91 -29.93
N GLN A 396 -1.11 0.58 -29.77
CA GLN A 396 -0.75 -0.35 -30.84
C GLN A 396 -1.70 -0.27 -32.05
N HIS A 397 -2.97 0.05 -31.82
CA HIS A 397 -3.99 0.18 -32.86
C HIS A 397 -4.19 1.63 -33.33
N TYR A 398 -3.54 2.60 -32.70
CA TYR A 398 -3.66 4.01 -33.05
C TYR A 398 -2.63 4.39 -34.12
N LYS A 399 -3.11 4.85 -35.28
CA LYS A 399 -2.24 5.25 -36.40
C LYS A 399 -2.19 6.76 -36.52
N ILE A 400 -0.98 7.30 -36.60
CA ILE A 400 -0.72 8.71 -36.86
C ILE A 400 0.17 8.78 -38.10
N GLU A 401 -0.28 9.51 -39.12
CA GLU A 401 0.46 9.65 -40.37
C GLU A 401 1.80 10.36 -40.12
N GLY A 402 2.89 9.76 -40.62
CA GLY A 402 4.24 10.32 -40.51
C GLY A 402 4.91 10.16 -39.14
N THR A 403 4.25 9.52 -38.16
CA THR A 403 4.82 9.30 -36.81
C THR A 403 4.72 7.83 -36.41
N SER A 404 5.85 7.25 -36.01
CA SER A 404 5.89 5.93 -35.37
C SER A 404 5.62 6.05 -33.87
N LEU A 405 4.75 5.20 -33.33
CA LEU A 405 4.47 5.11 -31.89
C LEU A 405 5.09 3.85 -31.32
N CYS A 406 5.75 3.98 -30.17
CA CYS A 406 6.26 2.86 -29.38
C CYS A 406 5.67 2.93 -27.97
N ALA A 407 5.18 1.82 -27.44
CA ALA A 407 4.78 1.73 -26.04
C ALA A 407 5.45 0.52 -25.39
N THR A 408 5.91 0.69 -24.16
CA THR A 408 6.39 -0.46 -23.37
C THR A 408 5.24 -1.34 -22.94
N GLN A 409 5.46 -2.66 -22.82
CA GLN A 409 4.48 -3.59 -22.26
C GLN A 409 5.22 -4.67 -21.48
N GLY A 410 5.28 -4.52 -20.15
CA GLY A 410 6.16 -5.36 -19.32
C GLY A 410 7.61 -5.22 -19.78
N GLN A 411 8.27 -6.33 -20.07
CA GLN A 411 9.69 -6.37 -20.46
C GLN A 411 9.92 -6.23 -21.98
N SER A 412 8.85 -6.05 -22.77
CA SER A 412 8.92 -5.84 -24.21
C SER A 412 8.35 -4.48 -24.61
N VAL A 413 8.32 -4.21 -25.92
CA VAL A 413 7.70 -3.04 -26.52
C VAL A 413 6.75 -3.45 -27.66
N ILE A 414 5.80 -2.59 -27.94
CA ILE A 414 4.88 -2.70 -29.08
C ILE A 414 4.95 -1.42 -29.92
N PHE A 415 4.82 -1.57 -31.24
CA PHE A 415 4.95 -0.49 -32.21
C PHE A 415 3.68 -0.30 -33.05
N SER A 416 3.40 0.95 -33.43
CA SER A 416 2.41 1.33 -34.44
C SER A 416 3.01 2.37 -35.39
N PRO A 417 3.26 2.04 -36.67
CA PRO A 417 3.06 0.73 -37.30
C PRO A 417 4.04 -0.34 -36.76
N PRO A 418 3.74 -1.64 -36.91
CA PRO A 418 4.60 -2.72 -36.42
C PRO A 418 6.03 -2.65 -36.99
N ARG A 419 7.02 -2.81 -36.11
CA ARG A 419 8.46 -2.88 -36.44
C ARG A 419 8.93 -4.34 -36.31
N LEU A 420 9.68 -4.84 -37.29
CA LEU A 420 10.15 -6.24 -37.35
C LEU A 420 11.28 -6.53 -36.36
N ASP A 421 12.18 -5.56 -36.14
CA ASP A 421 13.31 -5.69 -35.22
C ASP A 421 13.17 -4.71 -34.06
N ALA A 422 12.80 -5.22 -32.89
CA ALA A 422 12.74 -4.47 -31.62
C ALA A 422 13.77 -4.99 -30.60
N GLY A 423 14.82 -5.71 -31.05
CA GLY A 423 15.77 -6.40 -30.18
C GLY A 423 16.56 -5.47 -29.26
N ALA A 424 16.84 -4.24 -29.68
CA ALA A 424 17.50 -3.23 -28.85
C ALA A 424 16.65 -2.78 -27.65
N LEU A 425 15.33 -2.92 -27.73
CA LEU A 425 14.36 -2.50 -26.70
C LEU A 425 13.74 -3.66 -25.92
N SER A 426 13.89 -4.90 -26.42
CA SER A 426 13.30 -6.12 -25.86
C SER A 426 14.32 -7.26 -25.90
N PHE A 427 14.62 -7.96 -24.81
CA PHE A 427 14.09 -7.89 -23.45
C PHE A 427 14.72 -6.76 -22.62
N CYS A 428 13.90 -6.00 -21.88
CA CYS A 428 14.36 -4.94 -20.96
C CYS A 428 13.95 -5.23 -19.51
N ASN A 429 14.90 -5.21 -18.58
CA ASN A 429 14.65 -5.55 -17.16
C ASN A 429 14.52 -4.35 -16.22
N HIS A 430 14.42 -3.14 -16.75
CA HIS A 430 14.31 -1.92 -15.96
C HIS A 430 12.97 -1.88 -15.23
N GLU A 431 13.03 -1.63 -13.91
CA GLU A 431 11.83 -1.47 -13.08
C GLU A 431 11.17 -0.10 -13.29
N GLU A 432 11.93 0.96 -13.48
CA GLU A 432 11.42 2.33 -13.48
C GLU A 432 11.55 3.00 -14.84
N ALA A 433 10.55 3.82 -15.19
CA ALA A 433 10.56 4.58 -16.42
C ALA A 433 11.75 5.57 -16.46
N ASP A 434 12.17 6.09 -15.31
CA ASP A 434 13.25 7.08 -15.17
C ASP A 434 14.59 6.62 -15.78
N THR A 435 14.87 5.32 -15.74
CA THR A 435 16.04 4.70 -16.35
C THR A 435 15.73 4.14 -17.73
N ARG A 436 14.55 3.51 -17.91
CA ARG A 436 14.18 2.85 -19.17
C ARG A 436 14.05 3.83 -20.34
N VAL A 437 13.69 5.09 -20.10
CA VAL A 437 13.64 6.13 -21.14
C VAL A 437 14.97 6.30 -21.88
N PHE A 438 16.10 6.00 -21.24
CA PHE A 438 17.43 6.11 -21.87
C PHE A 438 17.73 4.95 -22.81
N VAL A 439 17.16 3.77 -22.59
CA VAL A 439 17.22 2.65 -23.56
C VAL A 439 16.51 3.05 -24.86
N HIS A 440 15.36 3.71 -24.74
CA HIS A 440 14.63 4.26 -25.89
C HIS A 440 15.40 5.40 -26.57
N ALA A 441 16.08 6.25 -25.80
CA ALA A 441 16.94 7.30 -26.36
C ALA A 441 18.13 6.69 -27.14
N SER A 442 18.79 5.67 -26.60
CA SER A 442 19.86 4.95 -27.29
C SER A 442 19.39 4.33 -28.61
N ASP A 443 18.26 3.62 -28.61
CA ASP A 443 17.69 3.02 -29.84
C ASP A 443 17.34 4.10 -30.87
N ALA A 444 16.76 5.23 -30.46
CA ALA A 444 16.48 6.33 -31.38
C ALA A 444 17.76 6.93 -32.00
N VAL A 445 18.84 7.11 -31.23
CA VAL A 445 20.10 7.62 -31.79
C VAL A 445 20.74 6.60 -32.75
N GLN A 446 20.64 5.31 -32.44
CA GLN A 446 21.09 4.21 -33.31
C GLN A 446 20.31 4.16 -34.63
N GLU A 447 19.02 4.52 -34.62
CA GLU A 447 18.20 4.68 -35.84
C GLU A 447 18.54 5.93 -36.67
N GLY A 448 19.46 6.78 -36.20
CA GLY A 448 19.90 7.97 -36.93
C GLY A 448 19.26 9.28 -36.45
N TYR A 449 18.40 9.26 -35.43
CA TYR A 449 17.85 10.50 -34.86
C TYR A 449 18.92 11.27 -34.09
N ARG A 450 18.82 12.61 -34.08
CA ARG A 450 19.86 13.48 -33.52
C ARG A 450 19.32 14.51 -32.53
N LYS A 451 18.02 14.83 -32.58
CA LYS A 451 17.36 15.75 -31.64
C LYS A 451 16.24 15.03 -30.90
N LEU A 452 16.42 14.80 -29.60
CA LEU A 452 15.50 14.04 -28.76
C LEU A 452 14.95 14.91 -27.62
N MET A 453 13.70 14.65 -27.21
CA MET A 453 13.10 15.22 -26.01
C MET A 453 12.55 14.14 -25.09
N ILE A 454 12.94 14.15 -23.81
CA ILE A 454 12.35 13.32 -22.76
C ILE A 454 11.39 14.18 -21.95
N ARG A 455 10.14 13.74 -21.78
CA ARG A 455 9.14 14.41 -20.93
C ARG A 455 8.89 13.62 -19.67
N THR A 456 9.15 14.23 -18.52
CA THR A 456 9.01 13.59 -17.21
C THR A 456 8.68 14.61 -16.11
N SER A 457 8.24 14.12 -14.96
CA SER A 457 8.17 14.90 -13.72
C SER A 457 9.28 14.56 -12.72
N ASP A 458 10.07 13.50 -12.96
CA ASP A 458 11.16 13.11 -12.07
C ASP A 458 12.46 13.82 -12.46
N THR A 459 13.11 14.37 -11.45
CA THR A 459 14.38 15.09 -11.57
C THR A 459 15.56 14.15 -11.68
N ASP A 460 15.40 12.88 -11.27
CA ASP A 460 16.44 11.87 -11.35
C ASP A 460 16.83 11.63 -12.83
N VAL A 461 15.87 11.74 -13.76
CA VAL A 461 16.11 11.70 -15.22
C VAL A 461 17.07 12.79 -15.69
N VAL A 462 17.02 13.99 -15.11
CA VAL A 462 17.96 15.08 -15.47
C VAL A 462 19.39 14.70 -15.11
N VAL A 463 19.56 14.11 -13.92
CA VAL A 463 20.88 13.69 -13.43
C VAL A 463 21.43 12.53 -14.28
N ILE A 464 20.59 11.55 -14.61
CA ILE A 464 20.99 10.42 -15.47
C ILE A 464 21.36 10.92 -16.88
N ALA A 465 20.56 11.83 -17.44
CA ALA A 465 20.81 12.41 -18.76
C ALA A 465 22.14 13.18 -18.82
N VAL A 466 22.45 13.99 -17.80
CA VAL A 466 23.73 14.70 -17.73
C VAL A 466 24.88 13.71 -17.63
N ALA A 467 24.78 12.70 -16.77
CA ALA A 467 25.88 11.76 -16.55
C ALA A 467 26.17 10.85 -17.74
N GLY A 468 25.14 10.43 -18.48
CA GLY A 468 25.30 9.51 -19.61
C GLY A 468 25.06 10.14 -20.98
N PHE A 469 25.09 11.47 -21.10
CA PHE A 469 24.91 12.14 -22.39
C PHE A 469 25.87 11.62 -23.46
N HIS A 470 27.14 11.37 -23.08
CA HIS A 470 28.16 10.83 -23.99
C HIS A 470 27.94 9.35 -24.36
N GLU A 471 27.18 8.59 -23.56
CA GLU A 471 26.85 7.18 -23.86
C GLU A 471 25.83 7.07 -25.00
N LEU A 472 25.08 8.13 -25.29
CA LEU A 472 24.08 8.15 -26.37
C LEU A 472 24.72 8.24 -27.77
N GLY A 473 26.04 8.31 -27.88
CA GLY A 473 26.75 8.36 -29.17
C GLY A 473 26.58 9.71 -29.88
N GLU A 474 26.23 9.70 -31.16
CA GLU A 474 26.18 10.89 -32.03
C GLU A 474 24.95 11.79 -31.81
N ILE A 475 24.49 11.97 -30.57
CA ILE A 475 23.36 12.86 -30.29
C ILE A 475 23.77 14.34 -30.44
N SER A 476 22.95 15.15 -31.12
CA SER A 476 23.20 16.60 -31.26
C SER A 476 22.53 17.40 -30.14
N GLU A 477 21.25 17.11 -29.89
CA GLU A 477 20.47 17.83 -28.89
C GLU A 477 19.63 16.86 -28.06
N LEU A 478 19.87 16.84 -26.74
CA LEU A 478 18.98 16.22 -25.78
C LEU A 478 18.28 17.29 -24.95
N TRP A 479 16.97 17.24 -24.92
CA TRP A 479 16.11 18.13 -24.15
C TRP A 479 15.31 17.35 -23.11
N ILE A 480 15.16 17.92 -21.91
CA ILE A 480 14.21 17.42 -20.93
C ILE A 480 13.09 18.44 -20.75
N HIS A 481 11.86 18.02 -21.06
CA HIS A 481 10.66 18.75 -20.70
C HIS A 481 10.25 18.31 -19.29
N LEU A 482 10.73 19.05 -18.29
CA LEU A 482 10.47 18.79 -16.88
C LEU A 482 9.25 19.58 -16.42
N LYS A 483 8.23 18.87 -15.92
CA LYS A 483 7.08 19.51 -15.30
C LYS A 483 7.34 19.73 -13.80
N ALA A 484 7.69 20.96 -13.42
CA ALA A 484 7.93 21.35 -12.04
C ALA A 484 6.81 22.28 -11.52
N GLY A 485 5.77 21.69 -10.92
CA GLY A 485 4.62 22.45 -10.42
C GLY A 485 3.78 23.04 -11.56
N LYS A 486 3.63 24.37 -11.60
CA LYS A 486 2.89 25.08 -12.66
C LYS A 486 3.77 25.48 -13.85
N ASN A 487 5.09 25.35 -13.74
CA ASN A 487 6.03 25.79 -14.77
C ASN A 487 6.47 24.60 -15.62
N ASN A 488 6.45 24.79 -16.94
CA ASN A 488 7.05 23.88 -17.90
C ASN A 488 8.48 24.37 -18.18
N ASN A 489 9.47 23.55 -17.85
CA ASN A 489 10.87 23.87 -18.08
C ASN A 489 11.41 22.96 -19.18
N PHE A 490 12.02 23.55 -20.22
CA PHE A 490 12.77 22.83 -21.24
C PHE A 490 14.25 22.97 -20.92
N ILE A 491 14.90 21.85 -20.60
CA ILE A 491 16.27 21.82 -20.09
C ILE A 491 17.20 21.29 -21.20
N PRO A 492 18.15 22.10 -21.70
CA PRO A 492 19.12 21.66 -22.72
C PRO A 492 20.28 20.88 -22.08
N ILE A 493 20.19 19.54 -22.07
CA ILE A 493 21.20 18.69 -21.43
C ILE A 493 22.57 18.83 -22.10
N HIS A 494 22.58 18.94 -23.43
CA HIS A 494 23.79 19.15 -24.23
C HIS A 494 24.58 20.41 -23.82
N GLN A 495 23.90 21.50 -23.44
CA GLN A 495 24.55 22.72 -22.94
C GLN A 495 25.05 22.56 -21.50
N ILE A 496 24.28 21.92 -20.63
CA ILE A 496 24.68 21.65 -19.25
C ILE A 496 25.97 20.80 -19.22
N VAL A 497 26.02 19.75 -20.03
CA VAL A 497 27.19 18.87 -20.13
C VAL A 497 28.40 19.63 -20.69
N ALA A 498 28.21 20.48 -21.70
CA ALA A 498 29.27 21.34 -22.23
C ALA A 498 29.84 22.30 -21.17
N THR A 499 29.01 22.86 -20.29
CA THR A 499 29.43 23.74 -19.20
C THR A 499 30.10 23.00 -18.05
N LEU A 500 29.58 21.83 -17.66
CA LEU A 500 30.12 21.04 -16.54
C LEU A 500 31.43 20.34 -16.89
N GLY A 501 31.58 19.91 -18.14
CA GLY A 501 32.65 19.02 -18.58
C GLY A 501 32.38 17.55 -18.22
N PRO A 502 33.15 16.62 -18.84
CA PRO A 502 32.87 15.18 -18.81
C PRO A 502 32.98 14.58 -17.40
N GLU A 503 34.05 14.89 -16.65
CA GLU A 503 34.30 14.30 -15.32
C GLU A 503 33.21 14.68 -14.31
N LYS A 504 32.88 15.97 -14.21
CA LYS A 504 31.80 16.43 -13.31
C LYS A 504 30.45 15.87 -13.71
N SER A 505 30.19 15.72 -15.01
CA SER A 505 28.94 15.14 -15.51
C SER A 505 28.80 13.69 -15.04
N LEU A 506 29.86 12.87 -15.20
CA LEU A 506 29.88 11.49 -14.70
C LEU A 506 29.68 11.40 -13.19
N ALA A 507 30.31 12.29 -12.42
CA ALA A 507 30.19 12.35 -10.96
C ALA A 507 28.78 12.71 -10.45
N MET A 508 27.89 13.26 -11.30
CA MET A 508 26.57 13.74 -10.86
C MET A 508 25.67 12.63 -10.31
N THR A 509 25.72 11.42 -10.88
CA THR A 509 24.95 10.28 -10.37
C THR A 509 25.38 9.90 -8.95
N GLY A 510 26.70 9.80 -8.72
CA GLY A 510 27.28 9.55 -7.40
C GLY A 510 26.94 10.63 -6.39
N LEU A 511 27.13 11.91 -6.74
CA LEU A 511 26.80 13.05 -5.87
C LEU A 511 25.32 13.09 -5.52
N HIS A 512 24.44 12.92 -6.51
CA HIS A 512 23.00 13.01 -6.33
C HIS A 512 22.47 11.87 -5.46
N ALA A 513 22.93 10.63 -5.69
CA ALA A 513 22.59 9.48 -4.85
C ALA A 513 23.10 9.67 -3.42
N PHE A 514 24.36 10.08 -3.26
CA PHE A 514 25.00 10.25 -1.96
C PHE A 514 24.36 11.34 -1.10
N THR A 515 23.82 12.39 -1.72
CA THR A 515 23.21 13.53 -1.03
C THR A 515 21.69 13.39 -0.83
N GLY A 516 21.12 12.26 -1.25
CA GLY A 516 19.73 11.89 -1.02
C GLY A 516 18.92 11.73 -2.30
N CYS A 517 18.26 10.59 -2.42
CA CYS A 517 17.32 10.19 -3.48
C CYS A 517 16.25 9.26 -2.88
N ASP A 518 15.56 8.45 -3.67
CA ASP A 518 14.53 7.54 -3.15
C ASP A 518 15.08 6.38 -2.30
N THR A 519 16.32 5.93 -2.57
CA THR A 519 16.95 4.75 -1.97
C THR A 519 18.14 5.08 -1.08
N ALA A 520 18.58 6.34 -1.07
CA ALA A 520 19.64 6.82 -0.19
C ALA A 520 19.19 8.09 0.52
N SER A 521 19.60 8.24 1.78
CA SER A 521 19.12 9.34 2.63
C SER A 521 19.76 10.67 2.31
N SER A 522 19.02 11.75 2.51
CA SER A 522 19.62 13.08 2.59
C SER A 522 20.22 13.35 3.97
N PHE A 523 21.26 14.17 4.01
CA PHE A 523 21.85 14.65 5.25
C PHE A 523 21.00 15.78 5.87
N TYR A 524 20.75 15.71 7.17
CA TYR A 524 19.99 16.72 7.89
C TYR A 524 20.63 18.10 7.75
N THR A 525 19.83 19.12 7.41
CA THR A 525 20.25 20.53 7.16
C THR A 525 21.21 20.76 5.99
N ILE A 526 21.57 19.73 5.23
CA ILE A 526 22.47 19.85 4.08
C ILE A 526 21.68 19.60 2.81
N GLY A 527 21.39 20.68 2.10
CA GLY A 527 20.77 20.65 0.78
C GLY A 527 21.77 20.37 -0.35
N LYS A 528 21.24 20.03 -1.53
CA LYS A 528 22.04 19.70 -2.72
C LYS A 528 22.93 20.86 -3.18
N SER A 529 22.49 22.12 -2.99
CA SER A 529 23.30 23.30 -3.29
C SER A 529 24.59 23.34 -2.46
N LYS A 530 24.50 23.03 -1.16
CA LYS A 530 25.68 22.99 -0.28
C LYS A 530 26.64 21.87 -0.68
N ALA A 531 26.10 20.71 -1.08
CA ALA A 531 26.92 19.60 -1.56
C ALA A 531 27.62 19.93 -2.89
N MET A 532 26.94 20.60 -3.83
CA MET A 532 27.55 21.08 -5.07
C MET A 532 28.68 22.09 -4.79
N SER A 533 28.45 23.06 -3.90
CA SER A 533 29.51 24.00 -3.50
C SER A 533 30.69 23.30 -2.83
N ALA A 534 30.44 22.26 -2.02
CA ALA A 534 31.50 21.46 -1.41
C ALA A 534 32.30 20.66 -2.46
N MET A 535 31.64 20.14 -3.50
CA MET A 535 32.31 19.41 -4.59
C MET A 535 33.20 20.36 -5.39
N ASN A 536 32.71 21.56 -5.71
CA ASN A 536 33.51 22.59 -6.40
C ASN A 536 34.71 23.05 -5.56
N ALA A 537 34.60 23.07 -4.24
CA ALA A 537 35.69 23.41 -3.32
C ALA A 537 36.64 22.23 -3.01
N TYR A 538 36.32 21.01 -3.47
CA TYR A 538 37.11 19.81 -3.22
C TYR A 538 37.14 18.88 -4.45
N PRO A 539 37.88 19.23 -5.52
CA PRO A 539 37.84 18.52 -6.80
C PRO A 539 38.17 17.02 -6.72
N GLU A 540 39.03 16.60 -5.77
CA GLU A 540 39.37 15.17 -5.55
C GLU A 540 38.14 14.28 -5.33
N CYS A 541 37.01 14.84 -4.84
CA CYS A 541 35.81 14.04 -4.65
C CYS A 541 35.07 13.71 -5.96
N VAL A 542 35.41 14.35 -7.08
CA VAL A 542 34.82 14.04 -8.40
C VAL A 542 35.15 12.61 -8.79
N ASP A 543 36.42 12.22 -8.75
CA ASP A 543 36.86 10.84 -9.03
C ASP A 543 36.26 9.85 -8.04
N ALA A 544 36.16 10.23 -6.77
CA ALA A 544 35.50 9.39 -5.76
C ALA A 544 34.01 9.16 -6.06
N PHE A 545 33.29 10.16 -6.58
CA PHE A 545 31.89 9.98 -7.00
C PHE A 545 31.75 9.16 -8.29
N ILE A 546 32.72 9.25 -9.20
CA ILE A 546 32.79 8.37 -10.38
C ILE A 546 33.03 6.92 -9.93
N ALA A 547 34.01 6.69 -9.07
CA ALA A 547 34.32 5.39 -8.47
C ALA A 547 33.12 4.82 -7.70
N LEU A 548 32.38 5.68 -6.98
CA LEU A 548 31.14 5.30 -6.31
C LEU A 548 30.09 4.76 -7.29
N GLY A 549 29.94 5.38 -8.47
CA GLY A 549 29.05 4.90 -9.53
C GLY A 549 29.47 3.56 -10.16
N ASN A 550 30.75 3.19 -10.02
CA ASN A 550 31.30 1.91 -10.47
C ASN A 550 31.20 0.79 -9.42
N GLY A 551 30.73 1.10 -8.21
CA GLY A 551 30.74 0.14 -7.11
C GLY A 551 32.05 0.08 -6.32
N ASN A 552 33.03 0.94 -6.61
CA ASN A 552 34.32 0.97 -5.91
C ASN A 552 34.21 1.76 -4.59
N VAL A 553 33.39 1.28 -3.66
CA VAL A 553 33.15 1.97 -2.38
C VAL A 553 34.43 2.08 -1.55
N ASP A 554 35.25 1.03 -1.51
CA ASP A 554 36.46 1.02 -0.68
C ASP A 554 37.49 2.07 -1.13
N GLU A 555 37.59 2.31 -2.44
CA GLU A 555 38.41 3.36 -3.04
C GLU A 555 37.83 4.76 -2.77
N ALA A 556 36.51 4.93 -2.96
CA ALA A 556 35.85 6.22 -2.83
C ALA A 556 35.72 6.69 -1.36
N PHE A 557 35.54 5.76 -0.43
CA PHE A 557 35.09 6.07 0.93
C PHE A 557 36.03 6.99 1.74
N PRO A 558 37.37 6.87 1.70
CA PRO A 558 38.27 7.80 2.39
C PRO A 558 38.08 9.26 1.94
N VAL A 559 37.93 9.48 0.63
CA VAL A 559 37.70 10.81 0.05
C VAL A 559 36.31 11.32 0.39
N LEU A 560 35.29 10.45 0.35
CA LEU A 560 33.91 10.81 0.69
C LEU A 560 33.72 11.13 2.18
N GLN A 561 34.50 10.53 3.08
CA GLN A 561 34.53 10.92 4.49
C GLN A 561 34.99 12.38 4.64
N ASN A 562 36.08 12.76 3.97
CA ASN A 562 36.56 14.13 3.95
C ASN A 562 35.52 15.08 3.36
N PHE A 563 34.87 14.69 2.25
CA PHE A 563 33.77 15.45 1.64
C PHE A 563 32.64 15.73 2.64
N VAL A 564 32.20 14.73 3.42
CA VAL A 564 31.17 14.91 4.46
C VAL A 564 31.65 15.87 5.55
N ILE A 565 32.90 15.75 6.01
CA ILE A 565 33.47 16.70 6.97
C ILE A 565 33.39 18.13 6.43
N ARG A 566 33.71 18.36 5.15
CA ARG A 566 33.60 19.68 4.50
C ARG A 566 32.17 20.19 4.46
N MET A 567 31.20 19.32 4.17
CA MET A 567 29.79 19.72 4.13
C MET A 567 29.28 20.18 5.51
N TYR A 568 29.74 19.57 6.60
CA TYR A 568 29.34 19.92 7.96
C TYR A 568 30.17 21.07 8.57
N SER A 569 31.44 21.19 8.17
CA SER A 569 32.39 22.21 8.62
C SER A 569 33.21 22.79 7.44
N PRO A 570 32.65 23.73 6.66
CA PRO A 570 33.33 24.27 5.49
C PRO A 570 34.58 25.09 5.84
N SER A 571 34.63 25.67 7.04
CA SER A 571 35.72 26.55 7.47
C SER A 571 36.89 25.80 8.15
N LYS A 572 36.72 24.52 8.50
CA LYS A 572 37.73 23.77 9.25
C LYS A 572 37.71 22.30 8.87
N MET A 573 38.86 21.78 8.46
CA MET A 573 39.07 20.35 8.30
C MET A 573 39.37 19.68 9.65
N TYR A 574 38.79 18.51 9.83
CA TYR A 574 39.07 17.61 10.94
C TYR A 574 39.68 16.32 10.40
N GLU A 575 40.50 15.67 11.19
CA GLU A 575 41.20 14.42 10.82
C GLU A 575 40.24 13.29 10.43
N ASN A 576 39.11 13.19 11.12
CA ASN A 576 38.10 12.17 10.87
C ASN A 576 36.71 12.61 11.35
N LEU A 577 35.68 11.81 11.03
CA LEU A 577 34.30 12.10 11.39
C LEU A 577 34.08 12.16 12.91
N THR A 578 34.76 11.31 13.70
CA THR A 578 34.67 11.33 15.16
C THR A 578 35.15 12.66 15.73
N ALA A 579 36.32 13.15 15.29
CA ALA A 579 36.86 14.45 15.67
C ALA A 579 35.94 15.60 15.25
N CYS A 580 35.34 15.51 14.05
CA CYS A 580 34.36 16.47 13.55
C CYS A 580 33.08 16.48 14.42
N ARG A 581 32.49 15.32 14.69
CA ARG A 581 31.30 15.15 15.56
C ARG A 581 31.55 15.76 16.94
N ARG A 582 32.67 15.41 17.57
CA ARG A 582 33.06 15.93 18.89
C ARG A 582 33.20 17.46 18.87
N ALA A 583 33.87 18.02 17.87
CA ALA A 583 34.08 19.46 17.79
C ALA A 583 32.78 20.23 17.52
N LEU A 584 31.93 19.74 16.61
CA LEU A 584 30.63 20.34 16.30
C LEU A 584 29.67 20.31 17.49
N PHE A 585 29.70 19.23 18.27
CA PHE A 585 28.90 19.13 19.48
C PHE A 585 29.42 20.05 20.59
N THR A 586 30.72 20.00 20.89
CA THR A 586 31.29 20.69 22.06
C THR A 586 31.57 22.18 21.84
N LYS A 587 32.08 22.58 20.68
CA LYS A 587 32.49 23.97 20.40
C LYS A 587 31.43 24.81 19.73
N HIS A 588 30.49 24.17 19.04
CA HIS A 588 29.44 24.84 18.27
C HIS A 588 28.04 24.56 18.80
N SER A 589 27.93 23.82 19.92
CA SER A 589 26.66 23.49 20.61
C SER A 589 25.57 22.97 19.67
N ARG A 590 25.95 22.19 18.65
CA ARG A 590 25.00 21.66 17.68
C ARG A 590 24.18 20.52 18.27
N ALA A 591 22.90 20.50 17.93
CA ALA A 591 22.03 19.35 18.16
C ALA A 591 22.56 18.09 17.44
N ILE A 592 22.16 16.91 17.90
CA ILE A 592 22.78 15.64 17.50
C ILE A 592 22.43 15.26 16.06
N GLU A 593 21.23 15.61 15.62
CA GLU A 593 20.81 15.54 14.23
C GLU A 593 21.64 16.43 13.29
N CYS A 594 22.24 17.51 13.80
CA CYS A 594 23.12 18.42 13.05
C CYS A 594 24.59 17.96 13.02
N LEU A 595 24.91 16.79 13.58
CA LEU A 595 26.23 16.17 13.46
C LEU A 595 26.27 15.29 12.21
N PRO A 596 27.45 15.11 11.56
CA PRO A 596 27.58 14.11 10.51
C PRO A 596 27.37 12.71 11.08
N PRO A 597 26.92 11.71 10.28
CA PRO A 597 26.89 10.30 10.72
C PRO A 597 28.28 9.81 11.16
N THR A 598 28.33 8.74 11.95
CA THR A 598 29.59 8.04 12.26
C THR A 598 30.20 7.42 11.00
N THR A 599 31.49 7.06 11.06
CA THR A 599 32.16 6.36 9.96
C THR A 599 31.42 5.09 9.56
N ASP A 600 31.00 4.24 10.50
CA ASP A 600 30.25 3.01 10.19
C ASP A 600 28.88 3.30 9.54
N ALA A 601 28.11 4.24 10.10
CA ALA A 601 26.81 4.60 9.53
C ALA A 601 26.95 5.25 8.14
N LEU A 602 28.00 6.06 7.95
CA LEU A 602 28.30 6.66 6.65
C LEU A 602 28.72 5.61 5.63
N LEU A 603 29.46 4.56 6.02
CA LEU A 603 29.85 3.49 5.11
C LEU A 603 28.60 2.77 4.57
N GLN A 604 27.65 2.42 5.43
CA GLN A 604 26.40 1.81 4.98
C GLN A 604 25.56 2.74 4.09
N HIS A 605 25.57 4.05 4.38
CA HIS A 605 24.97 5.06 3.51
C HIS A 605 25.65 5.15 2.15
N THR A 606 26.99 5.11 2.13
CA THR A 606 27.82 5.15 0.92
C THR A 606 27.52 3.95 0.03
N ARG A 607 27.39 2.75 0.62
CA ARG A 607 26.97 1.54 -0.09
C ARG A 607 25.59 1.69 -0.73
N ARG A 608 24.59 2.17 0.01
CA ARG A 608 23.25 2.41 -0.58
C ARG A 608 23.28 3.41 -1.74
N ALA A 609 24.04 4.50 -1.57
CA ALA A 609 24.21 5.51 -2.61
C ALA A 609 24.90 4.93 -3.85
N SER A 610 25.93 4.09 -3.66
CA SER A 610 26.62 3.42 -4.76
C SER A 610 25.71 2.47 -5.53
N LEU A 611 24.88 1.68 -4.84
CA LEU A 611 23.91 0.81 -5.52
C LEU A 611 22.98 1.60 -6.44
N GLN A 612 22.44 2.74 -5.96
CA GLN A 612 21.59 3.58 -6.80
C GLN A 612 22.36 4.21 -7.97
N ALA A 613 23.59 4.67 -7.74
CA ALA A 613 24.42 5.23 -8.81
C ALA A 613 24.76 4.18 -9.88
N GLN A 614 24.99 2.91 -9.49
CA GLN A 614 25.18 1.79 -10.41
C GLN A 614 23.94 1.54 -11.28
N VAL A 615 22.73 1.58 -10.69
CA VAL A 615 21.46 1.49 -11.44
C VAL A 615 21.39 2.57 -12.50
N TRP A 616 21.66 3.83 -12.12
CA TRP A 616 21.60 4.96 -13.04
C TRP A 616 22.66 4.89 -14.14
N LYS A 617 23.88 4.44 -13.83
CA LYS A 617 24.95 4.27 -14.82
C LYS A 617 24.58 3.24 -15.90
N GLN A 618 23.83 2.20 -15.52
CA GLN A 618 23.36 1.17 -16.44
C GLN A 618 22.04 1.55 -17.15
N SER A 619 21.66 2.83 -17.20
CA SER A 619 20.37 3.24 -17.82
C SER A 619 20.34 3.13 -19.35
N PHE A 620 21.51 3.05 -20.00
CA PHE A 620 21.65 3.13 -21.46
C PHE A 620 21.67 1.76 -22.16
N GLN A 621 21.60 0.68 -21.39
CA GLN A 621 21.55 -0.70 -21.85
C GLN A 621 20.23 -1.34 -21.43
N ALA A 622 19.62 -2.20 -22.25
CA ALA A 622 18.30 -2.77 -21.95
C ALA A 622 18.29 -3.70 -20.70
N VAL A 623 19.44 -4.32 -20.39
CA VAL A 623 19.58 -5.29 -19.31
C VAL A 623 20.59 -4.78 -18.27
N GLN A 624 20.10 -4.54 -17.07
CA GLN A 624 20.91 -4.17 -15.90
C GLN A 624 21.37 -5.41 -15.14
N VAL A 625 22.65 -5.45 -14.77
CA VAL A 625 23.23 -6.45 -13.88
C VAL A 625 23.53 -5.77 -12.55
N LEU A 626 22.64 -5.98 -11.59
CA LEU A 626 22.68 -5.31 -10.29
C LEU A 626 23.09 -6.29 -9.18
N PRO A 627 23.95 -5.87 -8.24
CA PRO A 627 24.31 -6.70 -7.10
C PRO A 627 23.16 -6.79 -6.07
N SER A 628 23.24 -7.77 -5.18
CA SER A 628 22.22 -7.99 -4.14
C SER A 628 22.15 -6.81 -3.17
N PRO A 629 20.97 -6.23 -2.88
CA PRO A 629 20.86 -5.13 -1.91
C PRO A 629 21.45 -5.43 -0.53
N ALA A 630 21.49 -6.71 -0.12
CA ALA A 630 22.05 -7.14 1.16
C ALA A 630 23.51 -6.72 1.35
N ASP A 631 24.30 -6.74 0.28
CA ASP A 631 25.72 -6.37 0.31
C ASP A 631 25.92 -4.84 0.26
N TRP A 632 24.84 -4.10 -0.02
CA TRP A 632 24.87 -2.67 -0.31
C TRP A 632 24.10 -1.83 0.71
N GLY A 633 24.23 -2.19 1.99
CA GLY A 633 23.69 -1.39 3.10
C GLY A 633 22.18 -1.54 3.30
N TRP A 634 21.60 -2.67 2.88
CA TRP A 634 20.23 -3.09 3.16
C TRP A 634 20.20 -4.44 3.88
N ARG A 635 19.09 -4.73 4.57
CA ARG A 635 18.81 -6.04 5.17
C ARG A 635 17.34 -6.40 4.96
N ARG A 636 17.02 -7.70 4.86
CA ARG A 636 15.62 -8.16 4.82
C ARG A 636 15.01 -8.09 6.23
N ALA A 637 13.76 -7.63 6.33
CA ALA A 637 13.02 -7.68 7.59
C ALA A 637 12.63 -9.12 7.94
N GLU A 638 12.67 -9.50 9.22
CA GLU A 638 12.43 -10.89 9.67
C GLU A 638 11.00 -11.39 9.37
N ASN A 639 10.01 -10.48 9.29
CA ASN A 639 8.58 -10.82 9.16
C ASN A 639 7.92 -10.28 7.88
N ALA A 640 8.70 -9.75 6.94
CA ALA A 640 8.18 -9.21 5.69
C ALA A 640 9.20 -9.44 4.58
N HIS A 641 8.73 -9.74 3.36
CA HIS A 641 9.54 -9.77 2.13
C HIS A 641 10.06 -8.37 1.72
N GLN A 642 10.31 -7.50 2.70
CA GLN A 642 10.63 -6.09 2.53
C GLN A 642 12.05 -5.81 3.00
N TRP A 643 12.78 -5.04 2.22
CA TRP A 643 14.09 -4.55 2.59
C TRP A 643 13.98 -3.49 3.71
N THR A 644 15.05 -3.22 4.44
CA THR A 644 15.16 -2.08 5.36
C THR A 644 16.60 -1.58 5.35
N PRO A 645 16.85 -0.27 5.52
CA PRO A 645 18.22 0.23 5.57
C PRO A 645 19.00 -0.41 6.72
N LEU A 646 20.19 -0.93 6.41
CA LEU A 646 21.17 -1.28 7.43
C LEU A 646 21.85 0.01 7.88
N TRP A 647 21.49 0.51 9.05
CA TRP A 647 21.96 1.81 9.53
C TRP A 647 23.37 1.80 10.11
N ARG A 648 23.75 0.68 10.74
CA ARG A 648 25.02 0.50 11.46
C ARG A 648 25.34 -0.99 11.58
N THR A 649 26.62 -1.33 11.71
CA THR A 649 27.12 -2.68 12.01
C THR A 649 27.74 -2.78 13.40
N ILE A 650 28.07 -1.64 14.02
CA ILE A 650 28.60 -1.58 15.38
C ILE A 650 27.51 -1.25 16.42
N PRO A 651 27.70 -1.61 17.71
CA PRO A 651 26.78 -1.27 18.80
C PRO A 651 26.55 0.23 18.97
N VAL A 652 25.44 0.65 19.61
CA VAL A 652 25.27 2.08 19.97
C VAL A 652 26.26 2.46 21.07
N ALA A 653 26.48 3.76 21.26
CA ALA A 653 27.38 4.26 22.29
C ALA A 653 27.06 3.69 23.69
N ALA A 654 25.77 3.52 24.02
CA ALA A 654 25.31 2.95 25.29
C ALA A 654 25.76 1.49 25.53
N GLU A 655 26.02 0.74 24.46
CA GLU A 655 26.41 -0.67 24.51
C GLU A 655 27.93 -0.86 24.45
N SER A 656 28.64 0.02 23.71
CA SER A 656 30.10 -0.06 23.56
C SER A 656 30.83 0.62 24.71
N CYS A 657 30.43 1.86 25.05
CA CYS A 657 31.28 2.72 25.85
C CYS A 657 31.35 2.27 27.31
N ASN A 658 32.58 2.12 27.80
CA ASN A 658 32.87 1.70 29.17
C ASN A 658 32.31 2.67 30.22
N ALA A 659 32.08 3.94 29.84
CA ALA A 659 31.40 4.92 30.68
C ALA A 659 30.01 4.48 31.15
N PHE A 660 29.31 3.63 30.39
CA PHE A 660 27.95 3.17 30.72
C PHE A 660 27.90 1.85 31.49
N VAL A 661 29.06 1.23 31.73
CA VAL A 661 29.13 -0.01 32.49
C VAL A 661 28.82 0.28 33.94
N ARG A 662 27.77 -0.36 34.46
CA ARG A 662 27.37 -0.26 35.86
C ARG A 662 27.22 -1.61 36.53
N CYS A 663 27.66 -1.68 37.78
CA CYS A 663 27.39 -2.79 38.69
C CYS A 663 25.96 -2.63 39.27
N LYS A 664 25.30 -3.76 39.57
CA LYS A 664 24.19 -3.81 40.56
C LYS A 664 24.60 -4.52 41.85
N CYS A 665 25.91 -4.69 42.06
CA CYS A 665 26.45 -5.30 43.27
C CYS A 665 26.05 -4.46 44.50
N LYS A 666 25.84 -5.12 45.63
CA LYS A 666 25.43 -4.45 46.89
C LYS A 666 26.62 -4.14 47.80
N SER A 667 27.71 -4.91 47.74
CA SER A 667 28.82 -4.82 48.69
C SER A 667 30.20 -5.02 48.07
N VAL A 668 30.41 -6.05 47.23
CA VAL A 668 31.71 -6.36 46.62
C VAL A 668 31.57 -6.57 45.11
N CYS A 669 32.41 -5.88 44.33
CA CYS A 669 32.55 -6.06 42.87
C CYS A 669 33.52 -7.25 42.61
N SER A 670 33.03 -8.49 42.46
CA SER A 670 33.85 -9.65 42.08
C SER A 670 33.10 -10.64 41.15
N GLY A 671 33.84 -11.54 40.49
CA GLY A 671 33.29 -12.63 39.68
C GLY A 671 32.39 -12.18 38.53
N ASN A 672 31.07 -12.28 38.72
CA ASN A 672 30.06 -11.92 37.71
C ASN A 672 29.77 -10.40 37.60
N CYS A 673 30.43 -9.57 38.42
CA CYS A 673 30.30 -8.12 38.32
C CYS A 673 30.76 -7.59 36.95
N SER A 674 29.94 -6.76 36.32
CA SER A 674 30.22 -6.11 35.03
C SER A 674 31.44 -5.18 35.08
N CYS A 675 31.64 -4.46 36.18
CA CYS A 675 32.81 -3.60 36.40
C CYS A 675 34.08 -4.44 36.57
N PHE A 676 34.03 -5.51 37.37
CA PHE A 676 35.15 -6.43 37.59
C PHE A 676 35.57 -7.14 36.29
N LYS A 677 34.60 -7.66 35.51
CA LYS A 677 34.87 -8.32 34.22
C LYS A 677 35.57 -7.43 33.19
N LYS A 678 35.33 -6.13 33.27
CA LYS A 678 35.92 -5.12 32.37
C LYS A 678 37.12 -4.40 32.99
N ALA A 679 37.59 -4.81 34.18
CA ALA A 679 38.65 -4.13 34.94
C ALA A 679 38.41 -2.61 35.10
N LEU A 680 37.16 -2.25 35.42
CA LEU A 680 36.73 -0.86 35.63
C LEU A 680 36.44 -0.63 37.12
N LYS A 681 36.93 0.49 37.66
CA LYS A 681 36.50 0.99 38.97
C LYS A 681 34.99 1.25 38.98
N CYS A 682 34.29 0.85 40.04
CA CYS A 682 32.86 1.04 40.18
C CYS A 682 32.57 2.58 40.32
N ARG A 683 31.73 3.15 39.43
CA ARG A 683 31.49 4.61 39.24
C ARG A 683 30.13 5.06 39.81
N GLU A 684 29.79 6.35 39.77
CA GLU A 684 28.51 6.92 40.25
C GLU A 684 27.24 6.26 39.67
N LEU A 685 27.34 5.66 38.48
CA LEU A 685 26.25 4.88 37.88
C LEU A 685 25.99 3.53 38.56
N CYS A 686 26.93 3.04 39.38
CA CYS A 686 26.87 1.75 40.03
C CYS A 686 26.04 1.81 41.31
N SER A 687 25.32 0.73 41.61
CA SER A 687 24.61 0.59 42.88
C SER A 687 25.55 0.34 44.08
N CYS A 688 26.83 0.12 43.81
CA CYS A 688 27.89 -0.15 44.78
C CYS A 688 28.85 1.05 44.88
N LYS A 689 29.39 1.29 46.09
CA LYS A 689 30.47 2.28 46.34
C LYS A 689 31.86 1.62 46.44
N CYS A 690 32.13 0.61 45.62
CA CYS A 690 33.39 -0.14 45.70
C CYS A 690 34.52 0.61 44.98
N ASN A 691 35.64 0.84 45.66
CA ASN A 691 36.82 1.52 45.09
C ASN A 691 37.88 0.57 44.51
N VAL A 692 37.58 -0.72 44.35
CA VAL A 692 38.56 -1.71 43.89
C VAL A 692 38.57 -1.73 42.35
N PRO A 693 39.74 -1.57 41.70
CA PRO A 693 39.89 -1.64 40.24
C PRO A 693 39.56 -3.02 39.67
#